data_AF-A0A1Q3EQ46-F1
#
_entry.id   AF-A0A1Q3EQ46-F1
#
_cell.length_a   1.000
_cell.length_b   1.000
_cell.length_c   1.000
_cell.angle_alpha   90.00
_cell.angle_beta   90.00
_cell.angle_gamma   90.00
#
_symmetry.space_group_name_H-M   'P 1'
#
loop_
_entity.id
_entity.type
_entity.pdbx_description
1 polymer ?
#
loop_
_entity_poly.entity_id
_entity_poly.type
_entity_poly.pdbx_seq_one_letter_code
_entity_poly.pdbx_strand_id
1 'polypeptide(L)'
;MLFTGLKGCFSPLISASILSDWVRNGGSIMRSEREFHHTSCFFCAGMDDPWVKGLSEKSVTVLHASWVSRCVEKQFSMPISLFVLDDLRRTLSLNRDSPLKLKILTPLLIRPGRKLTTDCEVVALPNIQPDRLQYIKTEKPRTPPPSKSLVFGHTFTDHMLTIPWSSLEGWGAPKIEPYGPLSLEPSSTVLHYAQTIFEGMKAYRDEHGNVTLFRPDMNMKRMNTSAARVALPTFDSDALLQLIKKLVHFERDWIPKEPGHSLYIRPTMIGTQKFIGIAPPSEALLFVICSPVGPYYPDGFKPIALYGTTEYIRAAPGGTGAYKLGVNYAPGVMPQKHAAQLGYTQNLWLHGPEHYLTEVGTMNLFVVLKKGDAIELVTPPLDGMILPGVTRDSVLSLARNHVSGNYKLPNLPNLVVSERPITMKEIQEAEASGNLVELFGSGTAAIITPVNRIGYLGKDIHIPTGEDGMGPVSRPIWTELVAEKILYSHLHDPVHGLGDGGRIRGEAYLQLKPERVAMQDASAQMALLQFMSAGLDRCAVPTSIHCDHLIQASDGAEADLKRSIISNQEVFDFLESAARKFGIEFWRPGSGIIHQIVLENYAAPGMLMLGTDSHTPNAGGLGMLAIGVGGADAVDAMTGTPWELKAPQIVGVHLTGSLSGWTTTKDLILHLAGKLTVRGGTGRIIEYFGPGVHSQSCTGLATIANMGAEVGATTSTFPYTSNMRGYLHATGRGPVAKAADEAAGKGFLSADDGAEYDEVIEINLSDLEPTINGPFTPDLATPLSKFGAFVKEQGWKDELSAGLIGSCTNSSYEDMTRVADLARQAKAAGLTTKVPFLCTPGSEQIRATMERDNVTSTLQDVGAVVLANACGPCIGQWKREDKKGEENAILTSFNRNFKSRNDGNRYTMNFLASPTVVTAMAFSGSLSFNPMTDSLTLDSGNRFKFSPPSGQDLPSTGFTPGDTSFYPLPTPEPQPDAEVVIQKDSQRLELLEPFTSPFNDGNLELPPLKVLMRVRGKCTTDHISAAGPWLKYKGHLTNISENLLITAVNDEGGDVNVAFDHDAPSGITETGTIPGVAKRLKGRNQPWALVVDENYGEGSAREHAALQPRFYGCNLIVARSFARIHETNLKKQGVLPLWFADKTDYSRIGSGDMIETVGLANLLQGHPDAIIKLRIKWLHAGSALNHIRSQMK
;
A
#
# COMPACT_ATOMS: atom_id res chain seq x y z
N MET A 1 -51.88 -19.92 13.25
CA MET A 1 -53.21 -19.31 13.51
C MET A 1 -53.11 -18.43 14.76
N LEU A 2 -53.92 -17.36 14.78
CA LEU A 2 -54.49 -16.61 15.92
C LEU A 2 -54.05 -16.87 17.39
N PHE A 3 -53.56 -15.79 18.03
CA PHE A 3 -54.07 -15.13 19.27
C PHE A 3 -53.90 -15.69 20.72
N THR A 4 -53.14 -14.91 21.53
CA THR A 4 -53.48 -14.27 22.84
C THR A 4 -53.92 -15.02 24.11
N GLY A 5 -53.55 -14.45 25.28
CA GLY A 5 -54.17 -14.65 26.63
C GLY A 5 -53.13 -15.06 27.70
N LEU A 6 -52.71 -14.31 28.74
CA LEU A 6 -53.08 -13.06 29.44
C LEU A 6 -54.19 -13.06 30.53
N LYS A 7 -53.73 -12.80 31.78
CA LYS A 7 -54.34 -12.07 32.93
C LYS A 7 -55.20 -12.76 34.02
N GLY A 8 -54.96 -12.28 35.25
CA GLY A 8 -55.77 -12.26 36.48
C GLY A 8 -54.93 -11.63 37.62
N CYS A 9 -55.42 -10.91 38.65
CA CYS A 9 -56.75 -10.43 39.06
C CYS A 9 -56.60 -9.19 40.01
N PHE A 10 -57.71 -8.57 40.46
CA PHE A 10 -57.84 -7.49 41.50
C PHE A 10 -57.27 -6.10 41.11
N SER A 11 -57.85 -4.91 41.39
CA SER A 11 -59.04 -4.38 42.14
C SER A 11 -58.98 -4.32 43.68
N PRO A 12 -59.72 -3.41 44.38
CA PRO A 12 -60.55 -2.27 43.93
C PRO A 12 -60.38 -0.94 44.74
N LEU A 13 -61.20 0.09 44.43
CA LEU A 13 -61.44 1.36 45.19
C LEU A 13 -60.24 2.36 45.22
N ILE A 14 -60.35 3.71 45.30
CA ILE A 14 -61.43 4.73 45.29
C ILE A 14 -60.75 6.11 44.96
N SER A 15 -61.32 7.19 44.43
CA SER A 15 -62.43 7.45 43.47
C SER A 15 -62.49 8.97 43.13
N ALA A 16 -63.08 9.36 41.98
CA ALA A 16 -63.40 10.74 41.53
C ALA A 16 -62.21 11.69 41.19
N SER A 17 -62.31 12.63 40.22
CA SER A 17 -63.28 12.80 39.11
C SER A 17 -62.86 13.92 38.11
N ILE A 18 -62.96 13.66 36.80
CA ILE A 18 -63.41 14.63 35.75
C ILE A 18 -62.42 15.83 35.47
N LEU A 19 -62.27 16.51 34.32
CA LEU A 19 -62.98 16.68 33.03
C LEU A 19 -61.97 16.87 31.86
N SER A 20 -62.46 16.92 30.62
CA SER A 20 -61.78 17.50 29.45
C SER A 20 -62.68 18.53 28.74
N ASP A 21 -62.46 19.83 28.99
CA ASP A 21 -63.05 21.00 28.30
C ASP A 21 -61.95 22.08 28.32
N TRP A 22 -61.66 22.90 27.30
CA TRP A 22 -62.41 23.45 26.17
C TRP A 22 -63.67 24.26 26.50
N VAL A 23 -63.43 25.53 26.85
CA VAL A 23 -64.33 26.66 26.60
C VAL A 23 -65.77 26.52 27.12
N ARG A 24 -65.99 26.85 28.41
CA ARG A 24 -67.15 27.64 28.89
C ARG A 24 -66.94 28.22 30.29
N ASN A 25 -66.70 29.53 30.37
CA ASN A 25 -67.54 30.50 31.09
C ASN A 25 -66.88 31.90 31.03
N GLY A 26 -67.37 32.86 30.24
CA GLY A 26 -68.49 32.75 29.30
C GLY A 26 -68.87 34.11 28.70
N GLY A 27 -69.30 34.09 27.43
CA GLY A 27 -69.72 35.28 26.68
C GLY A 27 -68.56 36.22 26.28
N SER A 28 -68.75 37.14 25.34
CA SER A 28 -69.79 37.33 24.31
C SER A 28 -69.38 38.53 23.43
N ILE A 29 -70.26 39.01 22.52
CA ILE A 29 -70.17 40.32 21.82
C ILE A 29 -69.08 40.33 20.71
N MET A 30 -69.44 40.29 19.41
CA MET A 30 -70.00 41.36 18.55
C MET A 30 -68.98 42.50 18.26
N ARG A 31 -68.96 43.20 17.11
CA ARG A 31 -69.67 43.16 15.79
C ARG A 31 -68.92 44.13 14.83
N SER A 32 -69.36 44.21 13.55
CA SER A 32 -69.25 45.41 12.65
C SER A 32 -67.83 45.89 12.28
N GLU A 33 -67.56 46.66 11.22
CA GLU A 33 -68.26 47.01 9.96
C GLU A 33 -67.19 47.60 8.99
N ARG A 34 -67.36 47.46 7.66
CA ARG A 34 -66.87 48.42 6.62
C ARG A 34 -65.32 48.62 6.51
N GLU A 35 -64.71 49.33 5.54
CA GLU A 35 -65.06 49.77 4.17
C GLU A 35 -63.78 50.06 3.32
N PHE A 36 -63.98 50.34 2.01
CA PHE A 36 -63.12 51.09 1.05
C PHE A 36 -61.57 50.92 0.98
N HIS A 37 -61.13 50.17 -0.04
CA HIS A 37 -60.42 50.66 -1.25
C HIS A 37 -59.28 51.73 -1.21
N HIS A 38 -58.20 51.38 -1.94
CA HIS A 38 -57.44 52.18 -2.94
C HIS A 38 -56.40 53.29 -2.59
N THR A 39 -55.13 52.93 -2.87
CA THR A 39 -54.05 53.70 -3.55
C THR A 39 -53.27 54.83 -2.86
N SER A 40 -51.97 54.93 -3.24
CA SER A 40 -51.12 56.15 -3.36
C SER A 40 -50.65 56.88 -2.07
N CYS A 41 -49.46 57.51 -1.98
CA CYS A 41 -48.26 57.54 -2.86
C CYS A 41 -47.00 58.22 -2.23
N PHE A 42 -45.81 57.91 -2.80
CA PHE A 42 -44.64 58.77 -3.05
C PHE A 42 -43.66 59.30 -1.95
N PHE A 43 -42.45 59.63 -2.44
CA PHE A 43 -41.27 60.33 -1.86
C PHE A 43 -40.42 59.62 -0.77
N CYS A 44 -39.08 59.70 -0.73
CA CYS A 44 -37.99 59.94 -1.72
C CYS A 44 -36.61 59.86 -0.99
N ALA A 45 -35.42 59.84 -1.60
CA ALA A 45 -34.95 59.91 -3.00
C ALA A 45 -33.61 59.14 -3.12
N GLY A 46 -33.10 58.74 -4.30
CA GLY A 46 -33.67 58.79 -5.65
C GLY A 46 -32.59 58.80 -6.75
N MET A 47 -33.04 58.72 -8.02
CA MET A 47 -32.30 59.01 -9.27
C MET A 47 -31.13 58.05 -9.66
N ASP A 48 -30.96 57.62 -10.92
CA ASP A 48 -31.81 57.70 -12.13
C ASP A 48 -31.48 56.54 -13.10
N ASP A 49 -32.42 56.18 -13.97
CA ASP A 49 -32.21 55.49 -15.27
C ASP A 49 -32.69 56.45 -16.36
N PRO A 50 -31.90 56.68 -17.43
CA PRO A 50 -32.30 56.10 -18.71
C PRO A 50 -31.13 55.73 -19.66
N TRP A 51 -31.30 54.66 -20.47
CA TRP A 51 -31.49 54.73 -21.95
C TRP A 51 -31.24 53.38 -22.68
N VAL A 52 -32.34 52.75 -23.11
CA VAL A 52 -32.59 52.29 -24.51
C VAL A 52 -31.77 51.14 -25.14
N LYS A 53 -32.52 50.13 -25.63
CA LYS A 53 -32.46 49.34 -26.89
C LYS A 53 -31.07 49.19 -27.59
N GLY A 54 -30.65 48.01 -28.05
CA GLY A 54 -31.37 46.76 -28.34
C GLY A 54 -31.32 46.40 -29.84
N LEU A 55 -31.63 45.14 -30.22
CA LEU A 55 -31.46 44.53 -31.56
C LEU A 55 -29.99 44.31 -31.97
N SER A 56 -29.60 43.31 -32.78
CA SER A 56 -30.32 42.15 -33.36
C SER A 56 -29.36 40.98 -33.67
N GLU A 57 -29.91 39.84 -34.11
CA GLU A 57 -29.23 38.59 -34.47
C GLU A 57 -28.17 38.65 -35.60
N LYS A 58 -27.45 37.52 -35.73
CA LYS A 58 -26.86 36.89 -36.95
C LYS A 58 -25.36 37.08 -37.30
N SER A 59 -24.64 35.97 -37.10
CA SER A 59 -23.78 35.30 -38.11
C SER A 59 -22.28 35.64 -38.26
N VAL A 60 -21.46 34.97 -37.42
CA VAL A 60 -20.50 33.90 -37.82
C VAL A 60 -19.21 34.23 -38.64
N THR A 61 -18.07 33.75 -38.10
CA THR A 61 -16.70 33.53 -38.69
C THR A 61 -15.65 34.67 -38.66
N VAL A 62 -14.38 34.30 -38.95
CA VAL A 62 -13.20 35.12 -39.37
C VAL A 62 -12.44 35.86 -38.25
N LEU A 63 -11.09 35.75 -38.08
CA LEU A 63 -10.06 34.94 -38.76
C LEU A 63 -8.73 34.75 -37.94
N HIS A 64 -8.11 33.57 -38.14
CA HIS A 64 -6.65 33.28 -38.24
C HIS A 64 -5.61 33.64 -37.15
N ALA A 65 -4.41 33.10 -37.39
CA ALA A 65 -3.25 33.02 -36.50
C ALA A 65 -2.00 33.74 -37.08
N SER A 66 -0.87 33.57 -36.38
CA SER A 66 0.50 34.06 -36.67
C SER A 66 0.81 35.52 -36.30
N TRP A 67 1.87 35.70 -35.51
CA TRP A 67 3.06 36.45 -35.92
C TRP A 67 4.30 36.04 -35.09
N VAL A 68 5.51 36.23 -35.62
CA VAL A 68 6.73 35.57 -35.12
C VAL A 68 7.98 36.47 -35.20
N SER A 69 8.55 36.78 -34.01
CA SER A 69 9.97 37.10 -33.73
C SER A 69 10.64 38.39 -34.27
N ARG A 70 11.85 38.65 -33.71
CA ARG A 70 12.95 39.57 -34.11
C ARG A 70 12.78 41.03 -33.65
N CYS A 71 13.83 41.76 -33.23
CA CYS A 71 15.29 41.53 -33.23
C CYS A 71 15.93 42.07 -31.90
N VAL A 72 16.89 41.37 -31.25
CA VAL A 72 18.38 41.47 -31.42
C VAL A 72 18.96 42.79 -30.87
N GLU A 73 20.06 42.84 -30.10
CA GLU A 73 21.09 41.84 -29.71
C GLU A 73 20.88 41.25 -28.27
N LYS A 74 21.83 40.79 -27.42
CA LYS A 74 23.33 40.67 -27.43
C LYS A 74 23.87 39.55 -26.49
N GLN A 75 25.21 39.50 -26.44
CA GLN A 75 26.21 38.75 -25.66
C GLN A 75 26.03 38.69 -24.11
N PHE A 76 26.68 37.81 -23.33
CA PHE A 76 27.75 36.80 -23.61
C PHE A 76 27.64 35.55 -22.69
N SER A 77 28.65 34.67 -22.67
CA SER A 77 28.64 33.31 -22.11
C SER A 77 29.41 33.11 -20.78
N MET A 78 29.15 31.95 -20.15
CA MET A 78 30.08 31.02 -19.42
C MET A 78 31.60 31.13 -19.75
N PRO A 79 32.58 30.57 -18.95
CA PRO A 79 32.47 29.54 -17.86
C PRO A 79 33.50 29.60 -16.65
N ILE A 80 33.51 28.55 -15.79
CA ILE A 80 34.67 27.81 -15.18
C ILE A 80 35.63 28.44 -14.09
N SER A 81 35.46 27.95 -12.84
CA SER A 81 36.42 27.33 -11.87
C SER A 81 37.70 27.97 -11.24
N LEU A 82 38.05 27.42 -10.04
CA LEU A 82 39.38 27.21 -9.38
C LEU A 82 40.15 28.35 -8.63
N PHE A 83 40.29 28.20 -7.29
CA PHE A 83 41.39 28.62 -6.35
C PHE A 83 41.90 30.10 -6.36
N VAL A 84 42.66 30.67 -5.39
CA VAL A 84 43.43 30.20 -4.21
C VAL A 84 43.50 31.31 -3.09
N LEU A 85 43.96 30.96 -1.86
CA LEU A 85 44.54 31.71 -0.70
C LEU A 85 44.69 33.27 -0.70
N ASP A 86 44.68 34.02 0.43
CA ASP A 86 44.51 33.75 1.89
C ASP A 86 43.62 34.84 2.59
N ASP A 87 43.84 35.57 3.71
CA ASP A 87 44.92 35.77 4.73
C ASP A 87 44.33 36.18 6.13
N LEU A 88 45.20 36.31 7.13
CA LEU A 88 45.09 36.80 8.52
C LEU A 88 44.36 38.17 8.71
N ARG A 89 43.82 38.55 9.90
CA ARG A 89 44.26 38.28 11.29
C ARG A 89 43.14 38.05 12.33
N ARG A 90 43.48 37.18 13.30
CA ARG A 90 43.07 37.06 14.73
C ARG A 90 42.23 38.19 15.33
N THR A 91 41.27 37.90 16.22
CA THR A 91 41.57 37.61 17.65
C THR A 91 40.55 36.67 18.33
N LEU A 92 40.99 35.93 19.34
CA LEU A 92 40.24 34.88 20.04
C LEU A 92 39.27 35.42 21.09
N SER A 93 38.15 34.70 21.26
CA SER A 93 37.53 34.46 22.56
C SER A 93 37.01 33.02 22.58
N LEU A 94 37.39 32.24 23.60
CA LEU A 94 37.01 30.83 23.74
C LEU A 94 35.88 30.71 24.76
N ASN A 95 34.85 29.95 24.40
CA ASN A 95 34.20 29.04 25.33
C ASN A 95 33.71 27.81 24.54
N ARG A 96 33.95 26.63 25.09
CA ARG A 96 33.42 25.34 24.62
C ARG A 96 32.73 24.67 25.78
N ASP A 97 31.69 23.89 25.48
CA ASP A 97 31.58 22.49 25.88
C ASP A 97 30.29 21.90 25.27
N SER A 98 30.42 20.84 24.46
CA SER A 98 29.29 20.10 23.88
C SER A 98 29.77 18.78 23.25
N PRO A 99 29.33 17.61 23.74
CA PRO A 99 29.64 16.32 23.11
C PRO A 99 28.76 16.08 21.87
N LEU A 100 29.25 15.24 20.96
CA LEU A 100 28.50 14.78 19.78
C LEU A 100 27.17 14.12 20.19
N LYS A 101 26.10 14.46 19.46
CA LYS A 101 24.76 13.89 19.61
C LYS A 101 24.28 13.39 18.25
N LEU A 102 24.30 12.08 18.05
CA LEU A 102 23.35 11.44 17.13
C LEU A 102 21.93 11.58 17.73
N LYS A 103 20.91 11.55 16.87
CA LYS A 103 19.51 11.76 17.26
C LYS A 103 18.63 10.83 16.44
N ILE A 104 17.81 10.01 17.09
CA ILE A 104 16.66 9.37 16.42
C ILE A 104 15.71 10.50 16.00
N LEU A 105 15.33 10.55 14.73
CA LEU A 105 14.63 11.69 14.15
C LEU A 105 13.13 11.42 13.93
N THR A 106 12.41 11.22 15.04
CA THR A 106 10.99 11.56 15.09
C THR A 106 10.82 13.08 14.85
N PRO A 107 9.88 13.51 13.98
CA PRO A 107 9.80 14.91 13.59
C PRO A 107 9.08 15.78 14.64
N LEU A 108 9.85 16.60 15.36
CA LEU A 108 9.32 17.80 15.99
C LEU A 108 10.39 18.90 16.07
N LEU A 109 10.03 20.08 15.55
CA LEU A 109 10.89 21.26 15.45
C LEU A 109 10.99 22.00 16.78
N ILE A 110 12.08 22.77 16.98
CA ILE A 110 12.02 24.11 17.61
C ILE A 110 13.31 24.91 17.35
N ARG A 111 13.13 26.10 16.76
CA ARG A 111 13.90 27.36 16.81
C ARG A 111 15.44 27.37 16.93
N PRO A 112 16.13 28.08 16.01
CA PRO A 112 17.29 28.91 16.36
C PRO A 112 16.87 30.32 16.83
N GLY A 113 17.78 31.01 17.52
CA GLY A 113 17.80 32.46 17.69
C GLY A 113 19.26 32.94 17.68
N ARG A 114 19.59 34.24 17.63
CA ARG A 114 18.76 35.45 17.61
C ARG A 114 19.63 36.59 17.03
N LYS A 115 19.06 37.47 16.19
CA LYS A 115 19.64 38.80 15.92
C LYS A 115 18.51 39.82 16.04
N LEU A 116 18.80 40.96 16.66
CA LEU A 116 17.83 42.05 16.75
C LEU A 116 18.01 42.99 15.54
N THR A 117 16.95 43.09 14.74
CA THR A 117 16.56 44.30 14.02
C THR A 117 15.09 44.54 14.33
N THR A 118 14.65 45.80 14.32
CA THR A 118 13.35 46.21 14.87
C THR A 118 12.24 46.09 13.83
N ASP A 119 11.46 45.01 13.92
CA ASP A 119 10.17 44.86 13.25
C ASP A 119 9.12 44.35 14.24
N CYS A 120 7.86 44.75 14.07
CA CYS A 120 6.79 44.50 15.03
C CYS A 120 6.03 43.21 14.69
N GLU A 121 6.58 42.06 15.08
CA GLU A 121 5.91 40.76 14.92
C GLU A 121 4.63 40.68 15.78
N VAL A 122 3.49 40.44 15.13
CA VAL A 122 2.24 40.10 15.82
C VAL A 122 2.38 38.68 16.37
N VAL A 123 2.57 38.56 17.70
CA VAL A 123 2.68 37.26 18.37
C VAL A 123 1.33 36.52 18.27
N ALA A 124 1.29 35.46 17.47
CA ALA A 124 0.13 34.60 17.35
C ALA A 124 -0.20 33.92 18.69
N LEU A 125 -1.49 33.90 19.06
CA LEU A 125 -1.96 33.27 20.30
C LEU A 125 -1.73 31.74 20.28
N PRO A 126 -1.49 31.10 21.44
CA PRO A 126 -1.40 29.65 21.57
C PRO A 126 -2.58 28.90 20.96
N ASN A 127 -2.28 27.84 20.20
CA ASN A 127 -3.24 26.86 19.73
C ASN A 127 -3.32 25.67 20.72
N ILE A 128 -4.24 24.73 20.50
CA ILE A 128 -4.42 23.53 21.33
C ILE A 128 -3.09 22.76 21.45
N GLN A 129 -2.73 22.36 22.67
CA GLN A 129 -1.45 21.72 23.01
C GLN A 129 -1.69 20.35 23.68
N PRO A 130 -1.67 19.23 22.92
CA PRO A 130 -2.04 17.90 23.42
C PRO A 130 -1.04 17.26 24.39
N ASP A 131 0.16 17.86 24.49
CA ASP A 131 1.23 17.60 25.45
C ASP A 131 0.90 18.18 26.85
N ARG A 132 0.12 19.27 26.92
CA ARG A 132 -0.34 19.90 28.17
C ARG A 132 -1.59 19.27 28.76
N LEU A 133 -1.99 18.09 28.28
CA LEU A 133 -3.17 17.36 28.74
C LEU A 133 -3.07 16.98 30.22
N GLN A 134 -4.05 17.42 31.00
CA GLN A 134 -4.31 16.96 32.35
C GLN A 134 -5.34 15.83 32.32
N TYR A 135 -5.09 14.72 33.02
CA TYR A 135 -6.05 13.62 33.15
C TYR A 135 -6.47 13.44 34.60
N ILE A 136 -7.78 13.49 34.86
CA ILE A 136 -8.40 13.31 36.16
C ILE A 136 -9.33 12.09 36.03
N LYS A 137 -8.89 10.95 36.56
CA LYS A 137 -9.65 9.70 36.51
C LYS A 137 -10.87 9.76 37.44
N THR A 138 -12.01 9.21 37.01
CA THR A 138 -13.18 9.02 37.89
C THR A 138 -12.88 8.06 39.04
N GLU A 139 -13.30 8.44 40.25
CA GLU A 139 -13.29 7.56 41.43
C GLU A 139 -14.44 6.54 41.42
N LYS A 140 -15.46 6.77 40.58
CA LYS A 140 -16.73 6.02 40.54
C LYS A 140 -17.10 5.71 39.08
N PRO A 141 -16.34 4.82 38.41
CA PRO A 141 -16.69 4.37 37.07
C PRO A 141 -18.04 3.66 37.07
N ARG A 142 -18.81 3.83 36.00
CA ARG A 142 -20.13 3.18 35.81
C ARG A 142 -19.98 1.99 34.87
N THR A 143 -20.86 1.00 35.03
CA THR A 143 -20.94 -0.12 34.10
C THR A 143 -21.70 0.29 32.84
N PRO A 144 -21.18 0.05 31.63
CA PRO A 144 -21.96 0.23 30.40
C PRO A 144 -23.24 -0.63 30.42
N PRO A 145 -24.41 -0.07 30.03
CA PRO A 145 -25.65 -0.84 29.97
C PRO A 145 -25.62 -1.84 28.79
N PRO A 146 -26.39 -2.94 28.84
CA PRO A 146 -26.39 -3.96 27.78
C PRO A 146 -26.77 -3.36 26.42
N SER A 147 -26.06 -3.71 25.35
CA SER A 147 -26.16 -3.02 24.05
C SER A 147 -27.57 -2.97 23.46
N LYS A 148 -28.37 -4.02 23.69
CA LYS A 148 -29.81 -4.10 23.32
C LYS A 148 -30.71 -3.04 24.00
N SER A 149 -30.19 -2.27 24.95
CA SER A 149 -30.86 -1.16 25.64
C SER A 149 -30.29 0.23 25.31
N LEU A 150 -29.31 0.32 24.39
CA LEU A 150 -28.66 1.57 24.04
C LEU A 150 -29.52 2.46 23.13
N VAL A 151 -30.14 3.47 23.73
CA VAL A 151 -30.83 4.55 23.00
C VAL A 151 -29.85 5.68 22.69
N PHE A 152 -29.82 6.12 21.43
CA PHE A 152 -28.86 7.11 20.92
C PHE A 152 -28.86 8.40 21.75
N GLY A 153 -27.73 8.72 22.38
CA GLY A 153 -27.56 9.96 23.15
C GLY A 153 -28.21 9.97 24.56
N HIS A 154 -28.68 8.84 25.08
CA HIS A 154 -29.25 8.76 26.44
C HIS A 154 -28.24 8.28 27.51
N THR A 155 -27.20 7.57 27.11
CA THR A 155 -26.12 7.10 28.00
C THR A 155 -24.82 7.84 27.66
N PHE A 156 -24.04 8.22 28.66
CA PHE A 156 -22.77 8.96 28.48
C PHE A 156 -21.63 8.32 29.26
N THR A 157 -20.44 8.38 28.66
CA THR A 157 -19.15 7.87 29.14
C THR A 157 -18.68 8.50 30.45
N ASP A 158 -17.64 7.93 31.08
CA ASP A 158 -17.20 8.31 32.43
C ASP A 158 -16.36 9.58 32.51
N HIS A 159 -15.67 9.95 31.44
CA HIS A 159 -14.96 11.22 31.31
C HIS A 159 -15.46 12.03 30.11
N MET A 160 -15.07 13.30 30.10
CA MET A 160 -15.22 14.25 29.00
C MET A 160 -13.91 15.02 28.82
N LEU A 161 -13.64 15.49 27.59
CA LEU A 161 -12.58 16.45 27.32
C LEU A 161 -13.13 17.87 27.50
N THR A 162 -12.39 18.77 28.13
CA THR A 162 -12.66 20.21 28.19
C THR A 162 -11.40 21.02 27.83
N ILE A 163 -11.56 22.11 27.09
CA ILE A 163 -10.48 23.03 26.69
C ILE A 163 -11.04 24.46 26.70
N PRO A 164 -10.67 25.32 27.66
CA PRO A 164 -11.06 26.72 27.65
C PRO A 164 -10.26 27.52 26.61
N TRP A 165 -10.81 28.64 26.16
CA TRP A 165 -10.14 29.61 25.29
C TRP A 165 -10.48 31.04 25.73
N SER A 166 -9.51 31.96 25.62
CA SER A 166 -9.75 33.39 25.71
C SER A 166 -9.07 34.17 24.60
N SER A 167 -9.61 35.34 24.26
CA SER A 167 -9.02 36.27 23.28
C SER A 167 -7.72 36.93 23.75
N LEU A 168 -7.28 36.66 24.99
CA LEU A 168 -6.04 37.18 25.58
C LEU A 168 -4.94 36.12 25.66
N GLU A 169 -5.29 34.85 25.91
CA GLU A 169 -4.33 33.77 26.18
C GLU A 169 -4.35 32.66 25.12
N GLY A 170 -5.30 32.67 24.19
CA GLY A 170 -5.49 31.59 23.22
C GLY A 170 -6.14 30.35 23.84
N TRP A 171 -5.78 29.17 23.33
CA TRP A 171 -6.28 27.89 23.84
C TRP A 171 -5.53 27.48 25.12
N GLY A 172 -6.31 27.18 26.16
CA GLY A 172 -5.81 26.75 27.47
C GLY A 172 -5.31 25.30 27.48
N ALA A 173 -4.87 24.85 28.66
CA ALA A 173 -4.48 23.45 28.87
C ALA A 173 -5.72 22.53 28.75
N PRO A 174 -5.68 21.49 27.89
CA PRO A 174 -6.79 20.56 27.77
C PRO A 174 -6.86 19.65 29.00
N LYS A 175 -8.09 19.25 29.37
CA LYS A 175 -8.35 18.33 30.48
C LYS A 175 -9.26 17.19 30.05
N ILE A 176 -8.92 15.96 30.38
CA ILE A 176 -9.88 14.86 30.41
C ILE A 176 -10.25 14.63 31.87
N GLU A 177 -11.50 14.88 32.21
CA GLU A 177 -12.00 14.91 33.59
C GLU A 177 -13.37 14.21 33.69
N PRO A 178 -13.84 13.81 34.89
CA PRO A 178 -15.06 13.02 35.02
C PRO A 178 -16.28 13.75 34.43
N TYR A 179 -17.13 13.01 33.72
CA TYR A 179 -18.33 13.54 33.07
C TYR A 179 -19.24 14.22 34.10
N GLY A 180 -19.56 15.49 33.90
CA GLY A 180 -20.27 16.30 34.88
C GLY A 180 -20.90 17.58 34.29
N PRO A 181 -21.65 18.33 35.12
CA PRO A 181 -22.34 19.54 34.68
C PRO A 181 -21.36 20.70 34.42
N LEU A 182 -21.56 21.41 33.31
CA LEU A 182 -20.83 22.65 33.02
C LEU A 182 -21.41 23.80 33.86
N SER A 183 -20.58 24.40 34.71
CA SER A 183 -20.95 25.62 35.45
C SER A 183 -20.76 26.84 34.54
N LEU A 184 -21.88 27.37 34.03
CA LEU A 184 -21.92 28.57 33.20
C LEU A 184 -22.60 29.72 33.94
N GLU A 185 -22.23 30.95 33.60
CA GLU A 185 -22.88 32.15 34.14
C GLU A 185 -24.25 32.34 33.46
N PRO A 186 -25.28 32.84 34.16
CA PRO A 186 -26.57 33.16 33.55
C PRO A 186 -26.49 34.18 32.39
N SER A 187 -25.37 34.90 32.26
CA SER A 187 -25.08 35.86 31.18
C SER A 187 -24.17 35.32 30.06
N SER A 188 -23.80 34.04 30.07
CA SER A 188 -22.93 33.46 29.01
C SER A 188 -23.61 33.52 27.63
N THR A 189 -22.91 34.01 26.59
CA THR A 189 -23.49 34.28 25.25
C THR A 189 -24.21 33.09 24.62
N VAL A 190 -23.76 31.86 24.88
CA VAL A 190 -24.45 30.63 24.45
C VAL A 190 -25.92 30.56 24.87
N LEU A 191 -26.26 30.99 26.09
CA LEU A 191 -27.61 30.85 26.65
C LEU A 191 -28.63 31.79 25.99
N HIS A 192 -28.17 32.94 25.50
CA HIS A 192 -29.03 34.00 24.95
C HIS A 192 -29.03 34.03 23.41
N TYR A 193 -27.91 33.68 22.78
CA TYR A 193 -27.70 33.84 21.34
C TYR A 193 -27.34 32.55 20.60
N ALA A 194 -27.41 31.39 21.28
CA ALA A 194 -27.16 30.06 20.72
C ALA A 194 -25.79 29.95 19.99
N GLN A 195 -24.78 30.68 20.49
CA GLN A 195 -23.41 30.68 19.97
C GLN A 195 -22.74 29.33 20.27
N THR A 196 -23.06 28.34 19.44
CA THR A 196 -22.73 26.92 19.64
C THR A 196 -22.53 26.23 18.31
N ILE A 197 -21.43 25.49 18.20
CA ILE A 197 -21.19 24.52 17.13
C ILE A 197 -20.99 23.14 17.72
N PHE A 198 -21.27 22.10 16.95
CA PHE A 198 -20.93 20.74 17.32
C PHE A 198 -20.60 19.87 16.12
N GLU A 199 -19.78 18.86 16.34
CA GLU A 199 -19.53 17.78 15.40
C GLU A 199 -20.10 16.44 15.88
N GLY A 200 -20.18 15.50 14.96
CA GLY A 200 -20.57 14.12 15.23
C GLY A 200 -19.74 13.16 14.40
N MET A 201 -18.98 12.31 15.08
CA MET A 201 -18.25 11.17 14.53
C MET A 201 -18.59 9.91 15.33
N LYS A 202 -18.20 8.74 14.84
CA LYS A 202 -18.36 7.46 15.54
C LYS A 202 -17.00 6.77 15.68
N ALA A 203 -16.78 6.20 16.86
CA ALA A 203 -15.83 5.12 17.06
C ALA A 203 -16.59 3.78 16.96
N TYR A 204 -16.04 2.84 16.21
CA TYR A 204 -16.52 1.46 16.12
C TYR A 204 -15.53 0.52 16.79
N ARG A 205 -15.98 -0.69 17.11
CA ARG A 205 -15.09 -1.85 17.22
C ARG A 205 -15.12 -2.62 15.91
N ASP A 206 -13.95 -3.00 15.41
CA ASP A 206 -13.85 -4.03 14.37
C ASP A 206 -14.06 -5.43 14.97
N GLU A 207 -14.01 -6.48 14.13
CA GLU A 207 -14.20 -7.87 14.57
C GLU A 207 -13.08 -8.39 15.48
N HIS A 208 -11.91 -7.71 15.50
CA HIS A 208 -10.79 -7.99 16.39
C HIS A 208 -10.90 -7.23 17.72
N GLY A 209 -11.79 -6.22 17.79
CA GLY A 209 -12.05 -5.36 18.94
C GLY A 209 -11.28 -4.03 18.94
N ASN A 210 -10.50 -3.71 17.91
CA ASN A 210 -9.76 -2.45 17.78
C ASN A 210 -10.71 -1.27 17.61
N VAL A 211 -10.26 -0.05 17.94
CA VAL A 211 -11.11 1.14 17.94
C VAL A 211 -10.82 2.04 16.74
N THR A 212 -11.76 2.11 15.79
CA THR A 212 -11.59 2.85 14.53
C THR A 212 -12.51 4.09 14.47
N LEU A 213 -12.04 5.19 13.86
CA LEU A 213 -12.78 6.45 13.71
C LEU A 213 -13.05 6.74 12.22
N PHE A 214 -14.31 6.97 11.85
CA PHE A 214 -14.69 7.23 10.45
C PHE A 214 -14.46 8.71 10.05
N ARG A 215 -13.52 8.96 9.11
CA ARG A 215 -13.16 10.26 8.50
C ARG A 215 -13.17 11.47 9.47
N PRO A 216 -12.51 11.38 10.65
CA PRO A 216 -12.62 12.39 11.70
C PRO A 216 -11.93 13.71 11.37
N ASP A 217 -10.95 13.69 10.47
CA ASP A 217 -10.28 14.86 9.87
C ASP A 217 -11.29 15.78 9.15
N MET A 218 -12.20 15.19 8.36
CA MET A 218 -13.25 15.90 7.64
C MET A 218 -14.30 16.49 8.60
N ASN A 219 -14.54 15.84 9.74
CA ASN A 219 -15.31 16.46 10.83
C ASN A 219 -14.58 17.69 11.41
N MET A 220 -13.28 17.61 11.73
CA MET A 220 -12.52 18.75 12.28
C MET A 220 -12.48 19.93 11.31
N LYS A 221 -12.28 19.65 10.01
CA LYS A 221 -12.36 20.66 8.93
C LYS A 221 -13.70 21.40 8.93
N ARG A 222 -14.82 20.67 8.95
CA ARG A 222 -16.18 21.25 8.98
C ARG A 222 -16.50 21.96 10.31
N MET A 223 -15.94 21.51 11.43
CA MET A 223 -16.05 22.19 12.72
C MET A 223 -15.36 23.55 12.69
N ASN A 224 -14.13 23.62 12.18
CA ASN A 224 -13.39 24.88 11.98
C ASN A 224 -14.13 25.84 11.02
N THR A 225 -14.69 25.33 9.91
CA THR A 225 -15.57 26.13 9.02
C THR A 225 -16.81 26.66 9.75
N SER A 226 -17.38 25.87 10.66
CA SER A 226 -18.53 26.28 11.47
C SER A 226 -18.15 27.32 12.54
N ALA A 227 -16.98 27.20 13.16
CA ALA A 227 -16.46 28.15 14.14
C ALA A 227 -16.28 29.54 13.52
N ALA A 228 -15.57 29.60 12.38
CA ALA A 228 -15.32 30.83 11.64
C ALA A 228 -16.62 31.56 11.25
N ARG A 229 -17.71 30.83 10.91
CA ARG A 229 -19.00 31.44 10.54
C ARG A 229 -19.68 32.20 11.68
N VAL A 230 -19.47 31.79 12.94
CA VAL A 230 -20.07 32.42 14.14
C VAL A 230 -19.05 33.17 15.01
N ALA A 231 -17.88 33.49 14.42
CA ALA A 231 -16.74 34.12 15.07
C ALA A 231 -16.22 33.40 16.33
N LEU A 232 -16.51 32.10 16.48
CA LEU A 232 -15.87 31.26 17.49
C LEU A 232 -14.41 30.96 17.09
N PRO A 233 -13.51 30.74 18.07
CA PRO A 233 -12.10 30.51 17.78
C PRO A 233 -11.89 29.23 16.95
N THR A 234 -11.07 29.34 15.91
CA THR A 234 -10.55 28.18 15.18
C THR A 234 -9.42 27.51 15.99
N PHE A 235 -9.13 26.26 15.64
CA PHE A 235 -8.19 25.42 16.36
C PHE A 235 -7.41 24.49 15.41
N ASP A 236 -6.27 23.99 15.87
CA ASP A 236 -5.52 22.93 15.19
C ASP A 236 -6.33 21.62 15.20
N SER A 237 -6.74 21.18 14.01
CA SER A 237 -7.54 19.97 13.78
C SER A 237 -6.86 18.70 14.30
N ASP A 238 -5.54 18.58 14.11
CA ASP A 238 -4.78 17.39 14.47
C ASP A 238 -4.53 17.36 15.98
N ALA A 239 -4.29 18.52 16.59
CA ALA A 239 -4.19 18.67 18.04
C ALA A 239 -5.50 18.26 18.74
N LEU A 240 -6.66 18.72 18.26
CA LEU A 240 -7.94 18.28 18.81
C LEU A 240 -8.19 16.78 18.55
N LEU A 241 -7.85 16.27 17.36
CA LEU A 241 -8.01 14.86 17.04
C LEU A 241 -7.16 13.94 17.92
N GLN A 242 -5.92 14.34 18.26
CA GLN A 242 -5.10 13.63 19.25
C GLN A 242 -5.78 13.55 20.63
N LEU A 243 -6.40 14.64 21.08
CA LEU A 243 -7.14 14.66 22.35
C LEU A 243 -8.42 13.83 22.31
N ILE A 244 -9.14 13.83 21.18
CA ILE A 244 -10.30 12.95 20.96
C ILE A 244 -9.85 11.48 20.99
N LYS A 245 -8.75 11.11 20.32
CA LYS A 245 -8.19 9.75 20.38
C LYS A 245 -7.84 9.34 21.81
N LYS A 246 -7.22 10.23 22.61
CA LYS A 246 -6.94 9.97 24.04
C LYS A 246 -8.22 9.76 24.86
N LEU A 247 -9.25 10.58 24.68
CA LEU A 247 -10.56 10.39 25.34
C LEU A 247 -11.19 9.04 24.95
N VAL A 248 -11.22 8.72 23.66
CA VAL A 248 -11.78 7.45 23.15
C VAL A 248 -10.99 6.24 23.64
N HIS A 249 -9.67 6.34 23.80
CA HIS A 249 -8.85 5.29 24.41
C HIS A 249 -9.20 5.06 25.90
N PHE A 250 -9.46 6.12 26.67
CA PHE A 250 -9.92 5.98 28.07
C PHE A 250 -11.35 5.43 28.16
N GLU A 251 -12.23 5.81 27.23
CA GLU A 251 -13.62 5.34 27.17
C GLU A 251 -13.82 4.05 26.36
N ARG A 252 -12.74 3.34 26.02
CA ARG A 252 -12.81 2.18 25.12
C ARG A 252 -13.80 1.11 25.58
N ASP A 253 -13.91 0.88 26.88
CA ASP A 253 -14.78 -0.16 27.45
C ASP A 253 -16.28 0.19 27.35
N TRP A 254 -16.60 1.46 27.06
CA TRP A 254 -17.96 1.89 26.70
C TRP A 254 -18.30 1.65 25.23
N ILE A 255 -17.35 1.31 24.35
CA ILE A 255 -17.62 1.07 22.93
C ILE A 255 -18.28 -0.32 22.79
N PRO A 256 -19.53 -0.41 22.28
CA PRO A 256 -20.23 -1.69 22.09
C PRO A 256 -19.48 -2.64 21.14
N LYS A 257 -19.77 -3.94 21.24
CA LYS A 257 -19.13 -4.99 20.42
C LYS A 257 -20.04 -5.53 19.31
N GLU A 258 -21.34 -5.24 19.39
CA GLU A 258 -22.34 -5.78 18.49
C GLU A 258 -22.39 -5.01 17.15
N PRO A 259 -22.51 -5.71 16.00
CA PRO A 259 -22.68 -5.06 14.69
C PRO A 259 -23.80 -4.01 14.69
N GLY A 260 -23.58 -2.92 13.94
CA GLY A 260 -24.50 -1.78 13.88
C GLY A 260 -24.50 -0.85 15.10
N HIS A 261 -23.74 -1.17 16.16
CA HIS A 261 -23.55 -0.33 17.34
C HIS A 261 -22.23 0.45 17.26
N SER A 262 -22.08 1.51 18.07
CA SER A 262 -20.89 2.38 18.05
C SER A 262 -20.78 3.23 19.32
N LEU A 263 -19.61 3.80 19.59
CA LEU A 263 -19.47 4.93 20.50
C LEU A 263 -19.59 6.23 19.69
N TYR A 264 -20.68 6.95 19.89
CA TYR A 264 -20.88 8.26 19.27
C TYR A 264 -20.09 9.34 20.03
N ILE A 265 -19.37 10.16 19.29
CA ILE A 265 -18.47 11.19 19.84
C ILE A 265 -18.99 12.56 19.40
N ARG A 266 -19.18 13.45 20.38
CA ARG A 266 -19.79 14.79 20.23
C ARG A 266 -18.79 15.87 20.68
N PRO A 267 -17.88 16.33 19.80
CA PRO A 267 -17.17 17.59 20.00
C PRO A 267 -18.16 18.74 19.91
N THR A 268 -18.05 19.70 20.82
CA THR A 268 -18.94 20.86 20.94
C THR A 268 -18.11 22.06 21.33
N MET A 269 -18.45 23.25 20.83
CA MET A 269 -17.81 24.49 21.27
C MET A 269 -18.87 25.57 21.47
N ILE A 270 -18.78 26.28 22.59
CA ILE A 270 -19.76 27.28 23.05
C ILE A 270 -19.07 28.61 23.39
N GLY A 271 -19.75 29.73 23.12
CA GLY A 271 -19.35 31.04 23.65
C GLY A 271 -19.71 31.14 25.13
N THR A 272 -18.71 31.35 26.00
CA THR A 272 -18.90 31.38 27.46
C THR A 272 -18.88 32.78 28.05
N GLN A 273 -18.42 33.78 27.27
CA GLN A 273 -18.27 35.17 27.68
C GLN A 273 -19.52 35.70 28.41
N LYS A 274 -19.28 36.33 29.56
CA LYS A 274 -20.29 36.90 30.47
C LYS A 274 -20.92 38.19 29.90
N PHE A 275 -21.67 38.09 28.80
CA PHE A 275 -22.09 39.24 28.00
C PHE A 275 -23.49 39.09 27.38
N ILE A 276 -24.32 40.11 27.59
CA ILE A 276 -25.65 40.24 26.96
C ILE A 276 -25.52 41.23 25.80
N GLY A 277 -25.18 40.72 24.62
CA GLY A 277 -25.11 41.45 23.36
C GLY A 277 -24.57 40.56 22.24
N ILE A 278 -24.64 41.06 21.00
CA ILE A 278 -24.15 40.33 19.81
C ILE A 278 -22.75 40.86 19.44
N ALA A 279 -21.73 40.05 19.69
CA ALA A 279 -20.33 40.33 19.38
C ALA A 279 -19.53 39.03 19.16
N PRO A 280 -18.33 39.08 18.55
CA PRO A 280 -17.34 38.01 18.66
C PRO A 280 -17.03 37.72 20.14
N PRO A 281 -16.93 36.44 20.57
CA PRO A 281 -16.76 36.10 21.96
C PRO A 281 -15.32 36.34 22.43
N SER A 282 -15.14 36.92 23.62
CA SER A 282 -13.81 37.00 24.25
C SER A 282 -13.41 35.73 25.02
N GLU A 283 -14.37 34.83 25.25
CA GLU A 283 -14.19 33.58 25.99
C GLU A 283 -15.04 32.47 25.35
N ALA A 284 -14.48 31.28 25.23
CA ALA A 284 -15.16 30.09 24.72
C ALA A 284 -14.72 28.82 25.46
N LEU A 285 -15.54 27.77 25.38
CA LEU A 285 -15.22 26.44 25.86
C LEU A 285 -15.45 25.41 24.75
N LEU A 286 -14.42 24.64 24.42
CA LEU A 286 -14.55 23.41 23.65
C LEU A 286 -14.67 22.24 24.63
N PHE A 287 -15.60 21.32 24.37
CA PHE A 287 -15.70 20.07 25.11
C PHE A 287 -16.06 18.90 24.20
N VAL A 288 -15.72 17.67 24.62
CA VAL A 288 -16.08 16.44 23.91
C VAL A 288 -16.67 15.45 24.89
N ILE A 289 -17.88 14.98 24.59
CA ILE A 289 -18.56 13.90 25.32
C ILE A 289 -18.75 12.70 24.40
N CYS A 290 -18.76 11.51 24.98
CA CYS A 290 -18.97 10.26 24.25
C CYS A 290 -20.22 9.53 24.79
N SER A 291 -20.84 8.72 23.93
CA SER A 291 -22.13 8.07 24.20
C SER A 291 -22.19 6.71 23.50
N PRO A 292 -22.36 5.58 24.19
CA PRO A 292 -22.64 4.31 23.52
C PRO A 292 -24.02 4.36 22.86
N VAL A 293 -24.10 3.95 21.59
CA VAL A 293 -25.34 3.96 20.81
C VAL A 293 -25.51 2.68 20.00
N GLY A 294 -26.73 2.16 19.95
CA GLY A 294 -27.12 1.16 18.96
C GLY A 294 -27.47 1.77 17.60
N PRO A 295 -28.15 1.00 16.72
CA PRO A 295 -28.74 1.51 15.49
C PRO A 295 -29.61 2.73 15.75
N TYR A 296 -29.54 3.73 14.84
CA TYR A 296 -30.20 5.02 15.04
C TYR A 296 -31.74 4.95 15.03
N TYR A 297 -32.30 3.92 14.38
CA TYR A 297 -33.73 3.60 14.40
C TYR A 297 -33.95 2.27 15.15
N PRO A 298 -34.96 2.17 16.05
CA PRO A 298 -35.21 0.95 16.84
C PRO A 298 -35.46 -0.31 16.02
N ASP A 299 -35.88 -0.15 14.77
CA ASP A 299 -36.21 -1.22 13.82
C ASP A 299 -35.01 -1.74 12.99
N GLY A 300 -33.80 -1.18 13.18
CA GLY A 300 -32.61 -1.56 12.40
C GLY A 300 -32.61 -0.95 11.00
N PHE A 301 -32.29 -1.75 9.98
CA PHE A 301 -32.20 -1.32 8.57
C PHE A 301 -33.55 -1.10 7.86
N LYS A 302 -34.69 -1.24 8.55
CA LYS A 302 -36.00 -1.04 7.91
C LYS A 302 -36.11 0.38 7.33
N PRO A 303 -36.62 0.53 6.10
CA PRO A 303 -36.79 1.84 5.48
C PRO A 303 -37.70 2.76 6.31
N ILE A 304 -37.34 4.04 6.39
CA ILE A 304 -38.07 5.04 7.17
C ILE A 304 -39.15 5.76 6.34
N ALA A 305 -40.15 6.33 7.03
CA ALA A 305 -41.16 7.17 6.42
C ALA A 305 -40.83 8.65 6.63
N LEU A 306 -40.95 9.48 5.59
CA LEU A 306 -40.67 10.92 5.67
C LEU A 306 -41.94 11.76 5.54
N TYR A 307 -41.98 12.92 6.18
CA TYR A 307 -42.99 13.94 5.92
C TYR A 307 -42.36 15.09 5.12
N GLY A 308 -42.89 15.42 3.95
CA GLY A 308 -42.47 16.59 3.16
C GLY A 308 -43.14 17.85 3.67
N THR A 309 -42.55 18.51 4.68
CA THR A 309 -43.06 19.77 5.24
C THR A 309 -43.10 20.87 4.19
N THR A 310 -44.26 21.50 4.03
CA THR A 310 -44.46 22.71 3.20
C THR A 310 -44.62 23.99 4.05
N GLU A 311 -44.82 23.81 5.36
CA GLU A 311 -45.24 24.84 6.31
C GLU A 311 -44.05 25.52 7.01
N TYR A 312 -42.86 24.91 6.97
CA TYR A 312 -41.65 25.36 7.66
C TYR A 312 -40.38 25.06 6.86
N ILE A 313 -39.43 25.99 6.85
CA ILE A 313 -38.09 25.80 6.28
C ILE A 313 -37.05 25.61 7.39
N ARG A 314 -36.04 24.75 7.17
CA ARG A 314 -34.87 24.63 8.08
C ARG A 314 -33.83 25.72 7.84
N ALA A 315 -33.67 26.17 6.60
CA ALA A 315 -32.71 27.18 6.19
C ALA A 315 -33.22 27.98 4.98
N ALA A 316 -32.55 29.11 4.71
CA ALA A 316 -32.75 29.96 3.53
C ALA A 316 -31.38 30.39 2.97
N PRO A 317 -31.30 30.80 1.68
CA PRO A 317 -30.04 31.20 1.06
C PRO A 317 -29.35 32.34 1.82
N GLY A 318 -28.01 32.31 1.88
CA GLY A 318 -27.21 33.28 2.65
C GLY A 318 -27.26 33.12 4.19
N GLY A 319 -28.14 32.25 4.70
CA GLY A 319 -28.28 31.94 6.13
C GLY A 319 -27.17 31.02 6.68
N THR A 320 -27.55 30.09 7.56
CA THR A 320 -26.61 29.27 8.33
C THR A 320 -26.64 27.78 8.02
N GLY A 321 -27.50 27.32 7.11
CA GLY A 321 -27.80 25.89 6.91
C GLY A 321 -26.58 25.00 6.60
N ALA A 322 -25.62 25.49 5.81
CA ALA A 322 -24.37 24.81 5.48
C ALA A 322 -23.35 24.65 6.63
N TYR A 323 -23.68 25.10 7.85
CA TYR A 323 -22.77 25.09 9.00
C TYR A 323 -23.37 24.29 10.16
N LYS A 324 -22.54 23.67 11.00
CA LYS A 324 -23.01 22.74 12.04
C LYS A 324 -23.30 23.45 13.39
N LEU A 325 -24.17 24.45 13.32
CA LEU A 325 -24.54 25.34 14.43
C LEU A 325 -25.77 24.83 15.18
N GLY A 326 -25.85 25.05 16.50
CA GLY A 326 -27.02 24.67 17.31
C GLY A 326 -28.34 25.32 16.87
N VAL A 327 -28.28 26.58 16.44
CA VAL A 327 -29.45 27.35 15.95
C VAL A 327 -30.15 26.72 14.73
N ASN A 328 -29.47 25.86 13.96
CA ASN A 328 -30.05 25.18 12.80
C ASN A 328 -30.95 23.97 13.16
N TYR A 329 -30.94 23.52 14.42
CA TYR A 329 -31.63 22.30 14.85
C TYR A 329 -32.81 22.59 15.78
N ALA A 330 -32.70 23.59 16.66
CA ALA A 330 -33.76 23.93 17.62
C ALA A 330 -35.11 24.33 16.95
N PRO A 331 -35.14 25.14 15.86
CA PRO A 331 -36.39 25.40 15.12
C PRO A 331 -37.01 24.15 14.50
N GLY A 332 -36.19 23.13 14.19
CA GLY A 332 -36.62 21.89 13.56
C GLY A 332 -37.43 20.94 14.45
N VAL A 333 -37.45 21.18 15.78
CA VAL A 333 -38.11 20.30 16.75
C VAL A 333 -39.64 20.30 16.61
N MET A 334 -40.26 21.46 16.37
CA MET A 334 -41.72 21.54 16.22
C MET A 334 -42.24 20.89 14.92
N PRO A 335 -41.65 21.12 13.74
CA PRO A 335 -42.02 20.38 12.53
C PRO A 335 -41.79 18.87 12.66
N GLN A 336 -40.68 18.44 13.26
CA GLN A 336 -40.42 17.02 13.53
C GLN A 336 -41.46 16.39 14.47
N LYS A 337 -41.97 17.14 15.45
CA LYS A 337 -43.08 16.70 16.30
C LYS A 337 -44.38 16.53 15.51
N HIS A 338 -44.69 17.45 14.59
CA HIS A 338 -45.88 17.32 13.73
C HIS A 338 -45.76 16.13 12.77
N ALA A 339 -44.60 15.92 12.14
CA ALA A 339 -44.32 14.75 11.31
C ALA A 339 -44.53 13.43 12.08
N ALA A 340 -44.05 13.34 13.32
CA ALA A 340 -44.25 12.19 14.19
C ALA A 340 -45.73 11.96 14.57
N GLN A 341 -46.49 13.03 14.84
CA GLN A 341 -47.95 12.95 15.09
C GLN A 341 -48.74 12.43 13.88
N LEU A 342 -48.23 12.63 12.67
CA LEU A 342 -48.82 12.15 11.41
C LEU A 342 -48.31 10.75 10.99
N GLY A 343 -47.43 10.11 11.79
CA GLY A 343 -46.94 8.75 11.53
C GLY A 343 -45.70 8.65 10.63
N TYR A 344 -44.89 9.72 10.56
CA TYR A 344 -43.62 9.75 9.83
C TYR A 344 -42.42 9.79 10.78
N THR A 345 -41.33 9.15 10.39
CA THR A 345 -40.12 8.97 11.20
C THR A 345 -39.25 10.23 11.22
N GLN A 346 -39.13 10.93 10.10
CA GLN A 346 -38.27 12.12 9.94
C GLN A 346 -38.93 13.19 9.05
N ASN A 347 -38.51 14.44 9.22
CA ASN A 347 -38.93 15.53 8.34
C ASN A 347 -38.04 15.66 7.11
N LEU A 348 -38.63 15.71 5.91
CA LEU A 348 -38.00 16.15 4.67
C LEU A 348 -38.24 17.65 4.52
N TRP A 349 -37.16 18.43 4.51
CA TRP A 349 -37.20 19.87 4.40
C TRP A 349 -37.36 20.30 2.93
N LEU A 350 -38.40 21.08 2.64
CA LEU A 350 -38.69 21.62 1.33
C LEU A 350 -38.40 23.14 1.30
N HIS A 351 -38.08 23.68 0.12
CA HIS A 351 -37.80 25.11 -0.06
C HIS A 351 -38.47 25.70 -1.30
N GLY A 352 -38.94 26.95 -1.18
CA GLY A 352 -39.58 27.71 -2.26
C GLY A 352 -40.98 27.21 -2.65
N PRO A 353 -41.70 27.95 -3.51
CA PRO A 353 -43.06 27.59 -3.96
C PRO A 353 -43.09 26.29 -4.79
N GLU A 354 -41.98 25.95 -5.45
CA GLU A 354 -41.83 24.71 -6.24
C GLU A 354 -41.52 23.48 -5.37
N HIS A 355 -41.41 23.66 -4.04
CA HIS A 355 -41.11 22.61 -3.07
C HIS A 355 -39.86 21.77 -3.44
N TYR A 356 -38.73 22.45 -3.61
CA TYR A 356 -37.42 21.82 -3.81
C TYR A 356 -37.01 21.01 -2.60
N LEU A 357 -36.55 19.78 -2.80
CA LEU A 357 -36.00 18.93 -1.74
C LEU A 357 -34.65 19.50 -1.30
N THR A 358 -34.38 19.50 0.02
CA THR A 358 -33.08 19.93 0.56
C THR A 358 -32.39 18.82 1.35
N GLU A 359 -32.81 18.57 2.58
CA GLU A 359 -32.25 17.52 3.45
C GLU A 359 -33.30 16.90 4.37
N VAL A 360 -32.97 15.78 5.02
CA VAL A 360 -33.90 14.96 5.81
C VAL A 360 -33.48 14.96 7.27
N GLY A 361 -34.19 15.70 8.13
CA GLY A 361 -33.91 15.79 9.55
C GLY A 361 -32.49 16.30 9.83
N THR A 362 -31.57 15.37 10.11
CA THR A 362 -30.12 15.60 10.29
C THR A 362 -29.23 14.83 9.30
N MET A 363 -29.77 14.43 8.15
CA MET A 363 -29.13 13.62 7.10
C MET A 363 -29.26 14.31 5.74
N ASN A 364 -28.26 14.14 4.86
CA ASN A 364 -28.38 14.51 3.46
C ASN A 364 -29.22 13.49 2.69
N LEU A 365 -29.76 13.87 1.53
CA LEU A 365 -30.67 13.05 0.75
C LEU A 365 -30.12 12.67 -0.62
N PHE A 366 -30.42 11.44 -1.03
CA PHE A 366 -30.23 10.92 -2.38
C PHE A 366 -31.55 10.35 -2.93
N VAL A 367 -31.81 10.61 -4.21
CA VAL A 367 -32.95 10.10 -4.98
C VAL A 367 -32.40 9.35 -6.19
N VAL A 368 -32.96 8.18 -6.50
CA VAL A 368 -32.57 7.40 -7.67
C VAL A 368 -33.73 7.31 -8.65
N LEU A 369 -33.52 7.76 -9.89
CA LEU A 369 -34.51 7.83 -10.96
C LEU A 369 -34.07 7.02 -12.18
N LYS A 370 -34.99 6.53 -13.01
CA LYS A 370 -34.67 6.00 -14.35
C LYS A 370 -34.41 7.14 -15.34
N LYS A 371 -33.40 6.99 -16.19
CA LYS A 371 -32.96 8.02 -17.16
C LYS A 371 -32.43 7.36 -18.44
N GLY A 372 -33.36 6.93 -19.30
CA GLY A 372 -33.04 6.08 -20.46
C GLY A 372 -32.59 4.70 -20.00
N ASP A 373 -31.53 4.17 -20.62
CA ASP A 373 -30.92 2.87 -20.28
C ASP A 373 -30.01 2.93 -19.03
N ALA A 374 -30.06 4.03 -18.28
CA ALA A 374 -29.29 4.28 -17.06
C ALA A 374 -30.20 4.73 -15.92
N ILE A 375 -29.64 4.83 -14.69
CA ILE A 375 -30.30 5.46 -13.55
C ILE A 375 -29.55 6.71 -13.10
N GLU A 376 -30.26 7.75 -12.69
CA GLU A 376 -29.70 9.00 -12.17
C GLU A 376 -29.70 9.00 -10.65
N LEU A 377 -28.52 9.12 -10.03
CA LEU A 377 -28.37 9.38 -8.60
C LEU A 377 -28.34 10.90 -8.40
N VAL A 378 -29.48 11.45 -7.98
CA VAL A 378 -29.68 12.87 -7.73
C VAL A 378 -29.47 13.19 -6.25
N THR A 379 -28.77 14.28 -5.96
CA THR A 379 -28.78 14.91 -4.63
C THR A 379 -28.86 16.43 -4.80
N PRO A 380 -29.61 17.17 -3.96
CA PRO A 380 -29.64 18.62 -4.00
C PRO A 380 -28.24 19.24 -3.80
N PRO A 381 -27.91 20.35 -4.49
CA PRO A 381 -26.57 20.97 -4.45
C PRO A 381 -26.29 21.69 -3.13
N LEU A 382 -25.01 21.89 -2.80
CA LEU A 382 -24.58 22.58 -1.58
C LEU A 382 -24.59 24.12 -1.77
N ASP A 383 -25.79 24.68 -1.89
CA ASP A 383 -26.08 26.10 -2.17
C ASP A 383 -25.97 27.06 -0.95
N GLY A 384 -25.62 26.53 0.23
CA GLY A 384 -25.60 27.27 1.50
C GLY A 384 -26.76 26.94 2.45
N MET A 385 -27.85 26.33 1.97
CA MET A 385 -28.96 25.87 2.80
C MET A 385 -28.70 24.49 3.42
N ILE A 386 -27.94 23.63 2.73
CA ILE A 386 -27.73 22.22 3.11
C ILE A 386 -26.38 22.03 3.78
N LEU A 387 -26.34 21.30 4.90
CA LEU A 387 -25.09 20.94 5.57
C LEU A 387 -24.23 19.99 4.70
N PRO A 388 -22.96 20.33 4.39
CA PRO A 388 -22.05 19.41 3.70
C PRO A 388 -21.76 18.16 4.55
N GLY A 389 -22.32 17.01 4.18
CA GLY A 389 -22.13 15.75 4.90
C GLY A 389 -20.87 15.00 4.52
N VAL A 390 -20.06 14.58 5.49
CA VAL A 390 -18.91 13.68 5.26
C VAL A 390 -19.35 12.35 4.63
N THR A 391 -20.51 11.81 5.05
CA THR A 391 -21.08 10.59 4.44
C THR A 391 -21.64 10.85 3.04
N ARG A 392 -22.24 12.02 2.78
CA ARG A 392 -22.69 12.44 1.43
C ARG A 392 -21.50 12.54 0.47
N ASP A 393 -20.38 13.10 0.94
CA ASP A 393 -19.11 13.22 0.23
C ASP A 393 -18.51 11.84 -0.11
N SER A 394 -18.54 10.88 0.83
CA SER A 394 -18.16 9.49 0.55
C SER A 394 -19.06 8.85 -0.52
N VAL A 395 -20.39 8.90 -0.36
CA VAL A 395 -21.35 8.33 -1.33
C VAL A 395 -21.17 8.94 -2.72
N LEU A 396 -21.02 10.26 -2.82
CA LEU A 396 -20.76 10.94 -4.09
C LEU A 396 -19.42 10.57 -4.71
N SER A 397 -18.36 10.40 -3.92
CA SER A 397 -17.04 10.03 -4.44
C SER A 397 -17.06 8.62 -5.04
N LEU A 398 -17.66 7.67 -4.32
CA LEU A 398 -17.84 6.28 -4.77
C LEU A 398 -18.70 6.21 -6.04
N ALA A 399 -19.86 6.86 -6.04
CA ALA A 399 -20.75 6.90 -7.21
C ALA A 399 -20.11 7.63 -8.41
N ARG A 400 -19.34 8.70 -8.19
CA ARG A 400 -18.62 9.43 -9.26
C ARG A 400 -17.55 8.58 -9.91
N ASN A 401 -16.76 7.86 -9.12
CA ASN A 401 -15.73 6.97 -9.65
C ASN A 401 -16.36 5.78 -10.39
N HIS A 402 -17.55 5.30 -10.00
CA HIS A 402 -18.31 4.38 -10.84
C HIS A 402 -18.75 5.01 -12.16
N VAL A 403 -19.22 6.27 -12.18
CA VAL A 403 -19.67 6.93 -13.42
C VAL A 403 -18.52 7.24 -14.37
N SER A 404 -17.39 7.77 -13.88
CA SER A 404 -16.20 8.02 -14.72
C SER A 404 -15.53 6.74 -15.22
N GLY A 405 -15.75 5.62 -14.52
CA GLY A 405 -15.10 4.34 -14.79
C GLY A 405 -13.84 4.11 -13.97
N ASN A 406 -13.39 5.07 -13.15
CA ASN A 406 -12.23 4.96 -12.26
C ASN A 406 -12.41 3.90 -11.14
N TYR A 407 -13.65 3.59 -10.76
CA TYR A 407 -13.93 2.57 -9.75
C TYR A 407 -15.33 1.96 -9.97
N LYS A 408 -15.42 0.91 -10.80
CA LYS A 408 -16.70 0.25 -11.14
C LYS A 408 -17.17 -0.68 -10.01
N LEU A 409 -17.86 -0.09 -9.03
CA LEU A 409 -18.60 -0.81 -7.96
C LEU A 409 -19.43 -1.99 -8.53
N PRO A 410 -19.21 -3.24 -8.07
CA PRO A 410 -19.98 -4.40 -8.52
C PRO A 410 -21.47 -4.27 -8.23
N ASN A 411 -22.33 -4.77 -9.11
CA ASN A 411 -23.81 -4.70 -8.99
C ASN A 411 -24.43 -3.29 -8.94
N LEU A 412 -23.65 -2.20 -8.82
CA LEU A 412 -24.15 -0.84 -8.99
C LEU A 412 -24.57 -0.64 -10.47
N PRO A 413 -25.84 -0.32 -10.78
CA PRO A 413 -26.28 -0.17 -12.17
C PRO A 413 -25.64 1.04 -12.85
N ASN A 414 -25.66 1.06 -14.19
CA ASN A 414 -25.11 2.17 -14.97
C ASN A 414 -25.75 3.50 -14.56
N LEU A 415 -24.92 4.44 -14.12
CA LEU A 415 -25.33 5.55 -13.26
C LEU A 415 -25.07 6.91 -13.91
N VAL A 416 -25.81 7.93 -13.47
CA VAL A 416 -25.53 9.35 -13.74
C VAL A 416 -25.58 10.11 -12.41
N VAL A 417 -24.44 10.56 -11.88
CA VAL A 417 -24.42 11.37 -10.65
C VAL A 417 -24.75 12.82 -10.97
N SER A 418 -25.79 13.37 -10.34
CA SER A 418 -26.24 14.76 -10.54
C SER A 418 -26.43 15.51 -9.22
N GLU A 419 -25.58 16.51 -8.98
CA GLU A 419 -25.83 17.54 -7.95
C GLU A 419 -26.73 18.63 -8.55
N ARG A 420 -28.05 18.41 -8.52
CA ARG A 420 -29.05 19.32 -9.14
C ARG A 420 -30.27 19.53 -8.23
N PRO A 421 -30.99 20.67 -8.36
CA PRO A 421 -32.31 20.81 -7.78
C PRO A 421 -33.26 19.71 -8.28
N ILE A 422 -34.15 19.29 -7.38
CA ILE A 422 -35.19 18.28 -7.59
C ILE A 422 -36.39 18.68 -6.73
N THR A 423 -37.62 18.49 -7.23
CA THR A 423 -38.86 18.99 -6.60
C THR A 423 -39.77 17.86 -6.14
N MET A 424 -40.66 18.10 -5.17
CA MET A 424 -41.65 17.08 -4.78
C MET A 424 -42.60 16.70 -5.93
N LYS A 425 -42.85 17.63 -6.85
CA LYS A 425 -43.58 17.35 -8.10
C LYS A 425 -42.85 16.30 -8.95
N GLU A 426 -41.54 16.43 -9.12
CA GLU A 426 -40.71 15.48 -9.86
C GLU A 426 -40.73 14.08 -9.20
N ILE A 427 -40.75 14.01 -7.87
CA ILE A 427 -40.91 12.73 -7.14
C ILE A 427 -42.29 12.11 -7.40
N GLN A 428 -43.37 12.89 -7.38
CA GLN A 428 -44.72 12.41 -7.69
C GLN A 428 -44.85 11.93 -9.14
N GLU A 429 -44.28 12.66 -10.10
CA GLU A 429 -44.27 12.28 -11.51
C GLU A 429 -43.42 11.03 -11.76
N ALA A 430 -42.30 10.86 -11.04
CA ALA A 430 -41.46 9.66 -11.10
C ALA A 430 -42.13 8.43 -10.45
N GLU A 431 -42.87 8.59 -9.35
CA GLU A 431 -43.63 7.50 -8.72
C GLU A 431 -44.78 7.03 -9.61
N ALA A 432 -45.64 7.96 -10.06
CA ALA A 432 -46.80 7.66 -10.88
C ALA A 432 -46.44 7.09 -12.28
N SER A 433 -45.22 7.31 -12.76
CA SER A 433 -44.69 6.74 -14.00
C SER A 433 -43.81 5.50 -13.81
N GLY A 434 -43.60 5.03 -12.58
CA GLY A 434 -42.74 3.88 -12.27
C GLY A 434 -41.26 4.10 -12.57
N ASN A 435 -40.81 5.37 -12.60
CA ASN A 435 -39.44 5.79 -12.86
C ASN A 435 -38.63 6.09 -11.59
N LEU A 436 -39.27 6.19 -10.43
CA LEU A 436 -38.60 6.21 -9.13
C LEU A 436 -38.02 4.81 -8.82
N VAL A 437 -36.75 4.74 -8.42
CA VAL A 437 -36.01 3.48 -8.23
C VAL A 437 -35.77 3.20 -6.74
N GLU A 438 -35.23 4.17 -6.02
CA GLU A 438 -35.11 4.19 -4.56
C GLU A 438 -34.88 5.63 -4.07
N LEU A 439 -34.90 5.83 -2.76
CA LEU A 439 -34.59 7.11 -2.12
C LEU A 439 -34.00 6.81 -0.74
N PHE A 440 -32.87 7.45 -0.39
CA PHE A 440 -32.16 7.17 0.86
C PHE A 440 -31.50 8.41 1.48
N GLY A 441 -31.45 8.43 2.80
CA GLY A 441 -30.68 9.40 3.58
C GLY A 441 -29.25 8.92 3.82
N SER A 442 -28.32 9.86 4.05
CA SER A 442 -26.98 9.55 4.55
C SER A 442 -26.49 10.56 5.59
N GLY A 443 -25.70 10.10 6.56
CA GLY A 443 -25.09 10.96 7.58
C GLY A 443 -24.62 10.19 8.83
N THR A 444 -23.76 10.82 9.64
CA THR A 444 -23.01 10.14 10.71
C THR A 444 -23.85 9.30 11.69
N ALA A 445 -25.10 9.69 11.94
CA ALA A 445 -25.96 8.99 12.89
C ALA A 445 -26.36 7.58 12.39
N ALA A 446 -26.72 7.46 11.11
CA ALA A 446 -27.34 6.26 10.54
C ALA A 446 -26.56 5.65 9.35
N ILE A 447 -25.44 6.26 8.92
CA ILE A 447 -24.62 5.87 7.76
C ILE A 447 -25.41 6.03 6.46
N ILE A 448 -26.18 5.02 6.05
CA ILE A 448 -27.12 5.02 4.92
C ILE A 448 -28.48 4.56 5.47
N THR A 449 -29.58 5.15 5.02
CA THR A 449 -30.94 4.82 5.49
C THR A 449 -31.94 4.87 4.35
N PRO A 450 -32.47 3.72 3.90
CA PRO A 450 -33.54 3.68 2.91
C PRO A 450 -34.83 4.38 3.37
N VAL A 451 -35.63 4.82 2.41
CA VAL A 451 -36.96 5.42 2.64
C VAL A 451 -38.00 4.58 1.90
N ASN A 452 -39.17 4.33 2.49
CA ASN A 452 -40.28 3.61 1.84
C ASN A 452 -41.48 4.50 1.46
N ARG A 453 -41.61 5.69 2.04
CA ARG A 453 -42.67 6.65 1.66
C ARG A 453 -42.33 8.10 2.02
N ILE A 454 -42.90 9.03 1.27
CA ILE A 454 -42.94 10.46 1.61
C ILE A 454 -44.39 10.92 1.66
N GLY A 455 -44.86 11.34 2.84
CA GLY A 455 -46.14 11.99 3.02
C GLY A 455 -46.06 13.46 2.61
N TYR A 456 -46.85 13.89 1.62
CA TYR A 456 -46.80 15.22 1.03
C TYR A 456 -48.20 15.67 0.59
N LEU A 457 -48.60 16.90 0.98
CA LEU A 457 -49.92 17.49 0.69
C LEU A 457 -51.12 16.54 0.93
N GLY A 458 -51.06 15.77 2.02
CA GLY A 458 -52.14 14.86 2.45
C GLY A 458 -52.17 13.49 1.76
N LYS A 459 -51.13 13.10 1.00
CA LYS A 459 -50.99 11.77 0.39
C LYS A 459 -49.64 11.15 0.72
N ASP A 460 -49.59 9.83 0.85
CA ASP A 460 -48.33 9.08 0.76
C ASP A 460 -47.90 8.97 -0.71
N ILE A 461 -46.60 9.12 -0.96
CA ILE A 461 -45.91 8.76 -2.21
C ILE A 461 -45.01 7.57 -1.87
N HIS A 462 -45.11 6.46 -2.59
CA HIS A 462 -44.38 5.24 -2.25
C HIS A 462 -42.99 5.16 -2.92
N ILE A 463 -41.98 4.80 -2.15
CA ILE A 463 -40.61 4.59 -2.63
C ILE A 463 -40.35 3.09 -2.72
N PRO A 464 -39.82 2.55 -3.83
CA PRO A 464 -39.42 1.15 -3.90
C PRO A 464 -38.19 0.87 -3.02
N THR A 465 -38.15 -0.32 -2.43
CA THR A 465 -37.08 -0.80 -1.52
C THR A 465 -36.82 -2.28 -1.76
N GLY A 466 -35.59 -2.75 -1.54
CA GLY A 466 -35.24 -4.18 -1.63
C GLY A 466 -35.88 -5.04 -0.52
N GLU A 467 -35.68 -6.36 -0.57
CA GLU A 467 -36.28 -7.32 0.38
C GLU A 467 -35.85 -7.11 1.84
N ASP A 468 -34.63 -6.61 2.05
CA ASP A 468 -34.08 -6.18 3.35
C ASP A 468 -34.23 -4.67 3.61
N GLY A 469 -34.83 -3.94 2.67
CA GLY A 469 -34.94 -2.48 2.65
C GLY A 469 -33.94 -1.76 1.74
N MET A 470 -32.77 -2.34 1.44
CA MET A 470 -31.70 -1.66 0.70
C MET A 470 -31.87 -1.81 -0.82
N GLY A 471 -31.77 -0.70 -1.55
CA GLY A 471 -31.92 -0.64 -3.00
C GLY A 471 -30.65 -0.96 -3.81
N PRO A 472 -30.74 -0.95 -5.15
CA PRO A 472 -29.66 -1.34 -6.05
C PRO A 472 -28.47 -0.36 -6.08
N VAL A 473 -28.63 0.86 -5.59
CA VAL A 473 -27.57 1.87 -5.44
C VAL A 473 -27.09 1.97 -4.01
N SER A 474 -27.99 1.93 -3.02
CA SER A 474 -27.60 2.02 -1.61
C SER A 474 -26.82 0.81 -1.10
N ARG A 475 -27.05 -0.39 -1.66
CA ARG A 475 -26.34 -1.63 -1.27
C ARG A 475 -24.86 -1.66 -1.70
N PRO A 476 -24.47 -1.41 -2.96
CA PRO A 476 -23.07 -1.57 -3.41
C PRO A 476 -22.09 -0.45 -3.03
N ILE A 477 -22.38 0.36 -2.01
CA ILE A 477 -21.63 1.59 -1.67
C ILE A 477 -21.02 1.48 -0.25
N TRP A 478 -20.72 0.28 0.26
CA TRP A 478 -20.78 -0.03 1.69
C TRP A 478 -19.51 -0.63 2.37
N THR A 479 -18.39 -0.96 1.68
CA THR A 479 -17.35 -1.90 2.20
C THR A 479 -15.83 -1.52 2.02
N GLU A 480 -14.89 -2.40 1.58
CA GLU A 480 -13.39 -2.17 1.52
C GLU A 480 -12.42 -3.26 2.06
N LEU A 481 -11.69 -3.97 1.16
CA LEU A 481 -10.23 -4.22 1.08
C LEU A 481 -9.82 -5.71 1.09
N VAL A 482 -8.65 -6.08 0.51
CA VAL A 482 -8.17 -7.50 0.52
C VAL A 482 -6.72 -7.74 0.93
N ALA A 483 -5.70 -7.00 0.47
CA ALA A 483 -4.32 -7.35 0.85
C ALA A 483 -4.11 -7.24 2.36
N GLU A 484 -4.79 -6.30 3.02
CA GLU A 484 -4.83 -6.19 4.48
C GLU A 484 -5.63 -7.33 5.14
N LYS A 485 -6.70 -7.87 4.53
CA LYS A 485 -7.39 -9.07 5.05
C LYS A 485 -6.44 -10.26 5.07
N ILE A 486 -5.71 -10.51 3.98
CA ILE A 486 -4.77 -11.63 3.90
C ILE A 486 -3.61 -11.40 4.87
N LEU A 487 -3.04 -10.20 4.92
CA LEU A 487 -1.88 -9.91 5.77
C LEU A 487 -2.22 -9.92 7.27
N TYR A 488 -3.36 -9.35 7.69
CA TYR A 488 -3.71 -9.21 9.10
C TYR A 488 -4.39 -10.44 9.69
N SER A 489 -5.05 -11.28 8.88
CA SER A 489 -5.53 -12.60 9.32
C SER A 489 -4.38 -13.55 9.72
N HIS A 490 -3.17 -13.31 9.21
CA HIS A 490 -1.96 -14.06 9.53
C HIS A 490 -1.10 -13.46 10.66
N LEU A 491 -1.61 -12.50 11.43
CA LEU A 491 -0.89 -11.99 12.61
C LEU A 491 -0.71 -13.08 13.67
N HIS A 492 0.49 -13.14 14.25
CA HIS A 492 0.79 -14.06 15.34
C HIS A 492 -0.12 -13.79 16.55
N ASP A 493 -0.26 -12.50 16.88
CA ASP A 493 -1.25 -11.98 17.81
C ASP A 493 -1.85 -10.71 17.17
N PRO A 494 -3.11 -10.76 16.67
CA PRO A 494 -3.73 -9.60 16.02
C PRO A 494 -4.11 -8.48 17.00
N VAL A 495 -4.25 -8.78 18.30
CA VAL A 495 -4.65 -7.81 19.32
C VAL A 495 -3.45 -6.93 19.71
N HIS A 496 -2.28 -7.55 19.88
CA HIS A 496 -1.04 -6.80 20.15
C HIS A 496 -0.35 -6.29 18.88
N GLY A 497 -0.47 -7.00 17.75
CA GLY A 497 0.25 -6.70 16.51
C GLY A 497 -0.26 -5.49 15.71
N LEU A 498 -1.51 -5.07 15.90
CA LEU A 498 -2.09 -3.87 15.27
C LEU A 498 -2.01 -2.62 16.18
N GLY A 499 -1.95 -2.82 17.51
CA GLY A 499 -1.80 -1.77 18.51
C GLY A 499 -3.01 -0.83 18.68
N ASP A 500 -2.87 0.17 19.56
CA ASP A 500 -3.95 1.07 20.00
C ASP A 500 -4.43 2.12 18.95
N GLY A 501 -4.47 1.79 17.66
CA GLY A 501 -4.99 2.68 16.60
C GLY A 501 -4.01 3.79 16.14
N GLY A 502 -2.72 3.46 16.12
CA GLY A 502 -1.69 4.25 15.42
C GLY A 502 -1.82 4.16 13.89
N ARG A 503 -0.90 4.79 13.15
CA ARG A 503 -0.77 4.52 11.71
C ARG A 503 0.01 3.22 11.55
N ILE A 504 -0.60 2.23 10.91
CA ILE A 504 0.02 0.90 10.79
C ILE A 504 0.93 0.85 9.55
N ARG A 505 0.36 1.05 8.36
CA ARG A 505 1.10 1.10 7.08
C ARG A 505 2.27 2.09 7.13
N GLY A 506 3.46 1.63 6.77
CA GLY A 506 4.68 2.43 6.70
C GLY A 506 5.39 2.70 8.03
N GLU A 507 4.84 2.27 9.17
CA GLU A 507 5.37 2.58 10.51
C GLU A 507 5.55 1.32 11.38
N ALA A 508 4.51 0.50 11.56
CA ALA A 508 4.53 -0.68 12.43
C ALA A 508 5.36 -1.85 11.88
N TYR A 509 5.81 -2.74 12.76
CA TYR A 509 6.32 -4.08 12.42
C TYR A 509 5.30 -5.13 12.85
N LEU A 510 4.83 -5.90 11.88
CA LEU A 510 3.85 -6.97 12.04
C LEU A 510 4.57 -8.27 12.40
N GLN A 511 4.13 -8.92 13.47
CA GLN A 511 4.55 -10.28 13.82
C GLN A 511 3.60 -11.26 13.13
N LEU A 512 4.07 -12.03 12.15
CA LEU A 512 3.24 -12.86 11.26
C LEU A 512 3.48 -14.36 11.46
N LYS A 513 2.49 -15.17 11.06
CA LYS A 513 2.52 -16.63 10.95
C LYS A 513 2.36 -17.01 9.46
N PRO A 514 3.46 -17.12 8.69
CA PRO A 514 3.41 -17.73 7.36
C PRO A 514 2.97 -19.20 7.47
N GLU A 515 2.16 -19.67 6.54
CA GLU A 515 1.63 -21.05 6.57
C GLU A 515 2.56 -22.05 5.88
N ARG A 516 3.47 -21.58 5.02
CA ARG A 516 4.44 -22.43 4.31
C ARG A 516 5.70 -21.69 3.87
N VAL A 517 6.72 -22.49 3.57
CA VAL A 517 8.02 -22.06 3.02
C VAL A 517 8.32 -22.81 1.70
N ALA A 518 8.93 -22.12 0.73
CA ALA A 518 9.62 -22.78 -0.38
C ALA A 518 11.04 -22.23 -0.57
N MET A 519 11.98 -23.11 -0.86
CA MET A 519 13.39 -22.77 -1.03
C MET A 519 13.93 -23.32 -2.35
N GLN A 520 14.76 -22.55 -3.05
CA GLN A 520 15.48 -23.01 -4.23
C GLN A 520 16.90 -23.46 -3.86
N ASP A 521 17.47 -24.41 -4.60
CA ASP A 521 18.72 -25.10 -4.25
C ASP A 521 19.92 -24.18 -3.94
N ALA A 522 20.02 -23.02 -4.57
CA ALA A 522 21.10 -22.04 -4.34
C ALA A 522 20.90 -21.13 -3.09
N SER A 523 19.75 -21.19 -2.42
CA SER A 523 19.52 -20.56 -1.09
C SER A 523 19.18 -21.58 0.02
N ALA A 524 18.50 -22.69 -0.33
CA ALA A 524 18.19 -23.80 0.56
C ALA A 524 19.42 -24.34 1.29
N GLN A 525 20.59 -24.38 0.64
CA GLN A 525 21.88 -24.73 1.25
C GLN A 525 22.11 -24.01 2.59
N MET A 526 22.05 -22.68 2.58
CA MET A 526 22.39 -21.86 3.75
C MET A 526 21.22 -21.72 4.74
N ALA A 527 19.98 -21.79 4.25
CA ALA A 527 18.80 -21.86 5.11
C ALA A 527 18.75 -23.16 5.93
N LEU A 528 19.04 -24.31 5.31
CA LEU A 528 19.07 -25.61 6.01
C LEU A 528 20.24 -25.72 6.99
N LEU A 529 21.42 -25.19 6.66
CA LEU A 529 22.55 -25.14 7.59
C LEU A 529 22.24 -24.28 8.83
N GLN A 530 21.50 -23.18 8.67
CA GLN A 530 20.99 -22.38 9.80
C GLN A 530 19.87 -23.09 10.56
N PHE A 531 18.97 -23.81 9.88
CA PHE A 531 17.93 -24.61 10.54
C PHE A 531 18.54 -25.76 11.38
N MET A 532 19.57 -26.42 10.86
CA MET A 532 20.32 -27.46 11.57
C MET A 532 20.95 -26.95 12.87
N SER A 533 21.43 -25.70 12.91
CA SER A 533 22.00 -25.11 14.13
C SER A 533 20.95 -24.69 15.17
N ALA A 534 19.66 -24.63 14.80
CA ALA A 534 18.55 -24.46 15.75
C ALA A 534 18.20 -25.76 16.51
N GLY A 535 18.70 -26.92 16.07
CA GLY A 535 18.56 -28.19 16.80
C GLY A 535 17.14 -28.77 16.84
N LEU A 536 16.29 -28.46 15.86
CA LEU A 536 14.92 -28.99 15.76
C LEU A 536 14.83 -30.23 14.85
N ASP A 537 14.03 -31.21 15.25
CA ASP A 537 13.86 -32.48 14.51
C ASP A 537 12.96 -32.37 13.26
N ARG A 538 12.16 -31.30 13.14
CA ARG A 538 11.25 -31.07 12.00
C ARG A 538 10.92 -29.60 11.80
N CYS A 539 10.49 -29.24 10.58
CA CYS A 539 9.89 -27.93 10.33
C CYS A 539 8.52 -27.80 11.04
N ALA A 540 8.24 -26.60 11.54
CA ALA A 540 6.96 -26.21 12.14
C ALA A 540 5.86 -25.97 11.09
N VAL A 541 6.24 -25.57 9.87
CA VAL A 541 5.33 -25.33 8.73
C VAL A 541 5.71 -26.19 7.52
N PRO A 542 4.75 -26.56 6.65
CA PRO A 542 5.03 -27.19 5.36
C PRO A 542 6.12 -26.45 4.58
N THR A 543 7.20 -27.18 4.28
CA THR A 543 8.41 -26.63 3.65
C THR A 543 8.73 -27.45 2.41
N SER A 544 9.22 -26.80 1.36
CA SER A 544 9.61 -27.45 0.09
C SER A 544 10.96 -26.94 -0.41
N ILE A 545 11.73 -27.80 -1.09
CA ILE A 545 13.01 -27.50 -1.74
C ILE A 545 12.89 -27.79 -3.24
N HIS A 546 13.44 -26.92 -4.08
CA HIS A 546 13.32 -26.96 -5.54
C HIS A 546 14.70 -26.87 -6.18
N CYS A 547 15.06 -27.84 -7.04
CA CYS A 547 16.40 -27.93 -7.64
C CYS A 547 16.48 -27.34 -9.06
N ASP A 548 16.48 -26.02 -9.14
CA ASP A 548 16.35 -25.26 -10.39
C ASP A 548 17.47 -24.23 -10.69
N HIS A 549 18.30 -23.81 -9.73
CA HIS A 549 19.38 -22.82 -9.96
C HIS A 549 20.77 -23.45 -10.21
N LEU A 550 20.93 -24.76 -10.06
CA LEU A 550 22.20 -25.47 -10.33
C LEU A 550 22.26 -26.18 -11.70
N ILE A 551 21.20 -26.09 -12.51
CA ILE A 551 21.16 -26.64 -13.87
C ILE A 551 21.67 -25.60 -14.89
N GLN A 552 22.74 -25.95 -15.63
CA GLN A 552 23.41 -25.07 -16.57
C GLN A 552 23.13 -25.43 -18.03
N ALA A 553 22.49 -24.50 -18.74
CA ALA A 553 22.18 -24.62 -20.16
C ALA A 553 23.45 -24.53 -21.04
N SER A 554 23.56 -25.41 -22.03
CA SER A 554 24.62 -25.41 -23.05
C SER A 554 24.12 -26.06 -24.34
N ASP A 555 23.64 -27.31 -24.24
CA ASP A 555 23.52 -28.23 -25.37
C ASP A 555 22.10 -28.78 -25.57
N GLY A 556 21.19 -28.55 -24.61
CA GLY A 556 19.80 -29.03 -24.63
C GLY A 556 19.43 -29.85 -23.40
N ALA A 557 18.12 -29.95 -23.13
CA ALA A 557 17.54 -30.40 -21.85
C ALA A 557 18.19 -31.64 -21.21
N GLU A 558 18.27 -32.77 -21.93
CA GLU A 558 18.76 -34.05 -21.38
C GLU A 558 20.26 -33.98 -21.01
N ALA A 559 21.09 -33.46 -21.92
CA ALA A 559 22.53 -33.35 -21.72
C ALA A 559 22.87 -32.35 -20.60
N ASP A 560 22.17 -31.23 -20.58
CA ASP A 560 22.34 -30.17 -19.58
C ASP A 560 21.95 -30.65 -18.17
N LEU A 561 20.79 -31.31 -18.04
CA LEU A 561 20.33 -31.89 -16.78
C LEU A 561 21.29 -32.97 -16.25
N LYS A 562 21.64 -33.94 -17.09
CA LYS A 562 22.53 -35.06 -16.73
C LYS A 562 23.91 -34.56 -16.28
N ARG A 563 24.47 -33.57 -16.97
CA ARG A 563 25.73 -32.92 -16.58
C ARG A 563 25.60 -32.20 -15.24
N SER A 564 24.52 -31.45 -15.03
CA SER A 564 24.33 -30.65 -13.80
C SER A 564 24.00 -31.48 -12.56
N ILE A 565 23.37 -32.64 -12.71
CA ILE A 565 23.25 -33.63 -11.61
C ILE A 565 24.66 -34.07 -11.20
N ILE A 566 25.48 -34.55 -12.13
CA ILE A 566 26.84 -35.02 -11.83
C ILE A 566 27.72 -33.92 -11.21
N SER A 567 27.65 -32.67 -11.69
CA SER A 567 28.48 -31.57 -11.18
C SER A 567 28.00 -30.93 -9.86
N ASN A 568 26.83 -31.32 -9.36
CA ASN A 568 26.26 -30.83 -8.10
C ASN A 568 25.75 -31.94 -7.19
N GLN A 569 26.10 -33.20 -7.45
CA GLN A 569 25.63 -34.38 -6.72
C GLN A 569 25.74 -34.19 -5.20
N GLU A 570 26.90 -33.76 -4.71
CA GLU A 570 27.15 -33.44 -3.29
C GLU A 570 26.13 -32.46 -2.68
N VAL A 571 25.70 -31.45 -3.43
CA VAL A 571 24.69 -30.47 -2.95
C VAL A 571 23.29 -31.08 -3.01
N PHE A 572 22.97 -31.88 -4.03
CA PHE A 572 21.68 -32.55 -4.12
C PHE A 572 21.53 -33.66 -3.05
N ASP A 573 22.59 -34.42 -2.76
CA ASP A 573 22.66 -35.41 -1.68
C ASP A 573 22.43 -34.74 -0.31
N PHE A 574 23.06 -33.59 -0.07
CA PHE A 574 22.82 -32.78 1.13
C PHE A 574 21.36 -32.33 1.23
N LEU A 575 20.80 -31.77 0.17
CA LEU A 575 19.42 -31.28 0.16
C LEU A 575 18.40 -32.42 0.34
N GLU A 576 18.57 -33.57 -0.32
CA GLU A 576 17.66 -34.72 -0.21
C GLU A 576 17.78 -35.40 1.18
N SER A 577 18.99 -35.51 1.74
CA SER A 577 19.20 -36.08 3.08
C SER A 577 18.69 -35.18 4.20
N ALA A 578 18.93 -33.86 4.13
CA ALA A 578 18.33 -32.89 5.03
C ALA A 578 16.80 -32.88 4.92
N ALA A 579 16.26 -32.97 3.70
CA ALA A 579 14.82 -32.99 3.48
C ALA A 579 14.15 -34.22 4.10
N ARG A 580 14.75 -35.41 3.91
CA ARG A 580 14.33 -36.65 4.58
C ARG A 580 14.39 -36.54 6.09
N LYS A 581 15.44 -35.93 6.64
CA LYS A 581 15.60 -35.77 8.10
C LYS A 581 14.47 -34.94 8.71
N PHE A 582 14.21 -33.76 8.13
CA PHE A 582 13.34 -32.74 8.75
C PHE A 582 11.89 -32.71 8.24
N GLY A 583 11.50 -33.63 7.35
CA GLY A 583 10.13 -33.72 6.81
C GLY A 583 9.82 -32.62 5.79
N ILE A 584 10.69 -32.46 4.79
CA ILE A 584 10.61 -31.40 3.76
C ILE A 584 10.35 -32.01 2.38
N GLU A 585 9.50 -31.36 1.59
CA GLU A 585 9.17 -31.81 0.22
C GLU A 585 10.29 -31.47 -0.77
N PHE A 586 11.08 -32.48 -1.17
CA PHE A 586 12.20 -32.33 -2.09
C PHE A 586 11.79 -32.57 -3.56
N TRP A 587 11.77 -31.50 -4.36
CA TRP A 587 11.60 -31.56 -5.82
C TRP A 587 12.97 -31.71 -6.49
N ARG A 588 13.17 -32.84 -7.16
CA ARG A 588 14.48 -33.26 -7.69
C ARG A 588 14.90 -32.45 -8.92
N PRO A 589 16.22 -32.38 -9.23
CA PRO A 589 16.71 -31.67 -10.42
C PRO A 589 15.98 -32.12 -11.69
N GLY A 590 15.36 -31.17 -12.40
CA GLY A 590 14.52 -31.43 -13.58
C GLY A 590 13.01 -31.31 -13.34
N SER A 591 12.56 -31.23 -12.08
CA SER A 591 11.14 -31.03 -11.72
C SER A 591 10.50 -29.77 -12.32
N GLY A 592 11.25 -28.67 -12.40
CA GLY A 592 10.71 -27.35 -12.68
C GLY A 592 11.30 -26.25 -11.81
N ILE A 593 10.98 -25.02 -12.20
CA ILE A 593 11.34 -23.79 -11.50
C ILE A 593 10.39 -23.57 -10.32
N ILE A 594 10.95 -23.21 -9.17
CA ILE A 594 10.24 -23.05 -7.88
C ILE A 594 8.88 -22.34 -8.02
N HIS A 595 8.84 -21.20 -8.71
CA HIS A 595 7.64 -20.37 -8.80
C HIS A 595 6.53 -20.97 -9.66
N GLN A 596 6.88 -21.78 -10.66
CA GLN A 596 5.91 -22.50 -11.49
C GLN A 596 5.34 -23.68 -10.70
N ILE A 597 6.20 -24.48 -10.06
CA ILE A 597 5.79 -25.59 -9.19
C ILE A 597 4.91 -25.07 -8.04
N VAL A 598 5.25 -23.92 -7.45
CA VAL A 598 4.44 -23.26 -6.41
C VAL A 598 3.08 -22.84 -6.97
N LEU A 599 3.00 -22.21 -8.13
CA LEU A 599 1.71 -21.85 -8.75
C LEU A 599 0.85 -23.10 -9.01
N GLU A 600 1.45 -24.18 -9.54
CA GLU A 600 0.81 -25.43 -9.94
C GLU A 600 0.35 -26.32 -8.77
N ASN A 601 1.05 -26.30 -7.63
CA ASN A 601 0.82 -27.27 -6.55
C ASN A 601 0.45 -26.62 -5.20
N TYR A 602 1.01 -25.44 -4.88
CA TYR A 602 1.07 -24.93 -3.51
C TYR A 602 0.40 -23.59 -3.24
N ALA A 603 0.28 -22.74 -4.26
CA ALA A 603 -0.41 -21.48 -4.14
C ALA A 603 -1.91 -21.73 -3.92
N ALA A 604 -2.53 -20.93 -3.06
CA ALA A 604 -3.97 -20.88 -2.90
C ALA A 604 -4.42 -19.46 -2.55
N PRO A 605 -5.65 -19.06 -2.94
CA PRO A 605 -6.22 -17.78 -2.56
C PRO A 605 -6.27 -17.59 -1.04
N GLY A 606 -5.81 -16.44 -0.56
CA GLY A 606 -5.88 -16.06 0.86
C GLY A 606 -4.77 -16.60 1.75
N MET A 607 -3.82 -17.37 1.24
CA MET A 607 -2.68 -17.88 2.01
C MET A 607 -1.53 -16.86 2.15
N LEU A 608 -0.73 -16.98 3.22
CA LEU A 608 0.55 -16.29 3.41
C LEU A 608 1.74 -17.26 3.31
N MET A 609 2.67 -16.98 2.39
CA MET A 609 3.85 -17.81 2.14
C MET A 609 5.15 -16.98 2.12
N LEU A 610 6.23 -17.58 2.62
CA LEU A 610 7.60 -17.11 2.39
C LEU A 610 8.32 -17.95 1.34
N GLY A 611 9.21 -17.32 0.58
CA GLY A 611 10.13 -18.02 -0.31
C GLY A 611 11.53 -17.41 -0.32
N THR A 612 12.57 -18.24 -0.31
CA THR A 612 13.98 -17.79 -0.31
C THR A 612 14.48 -17.39 -1.71
N ASP A 613 13.60 -16.72 -2.47
CA ASP A 613 13.87 -16.10 -3.76
C ASP A 613 13.01 -14.83 -3.95
N SER A 614 13.51 -13.88 -4.73
CA SER A 614 12.82 -12.59 -4.96
C SER A 614 11.55 -12.68 -5.79
N HIS A 615 11.38 -13.71 -6.61
CA HIS A 615 10.25 -13.83 -7.55
C HIS A 615 9.07 -14.64 -7.00
N THR A 616 9.13 -14.99 -5.72
CA THR A 616 8.04 -15.61 -4.92
C THR A 616 6.66 -14.92 -5.08
N PRO A 617 6.56 -13.59 -5.25
CA PRO A 617 5.31 -12.91 -5.60
C PRO A 617 4.54 -13.46 -6.80
N ASN A 618 5.16 -14.26 -7.68
CA ASN A 618 4.50 -15.03 -8.76
C ASN A 618 3.20 -15.72 -8.31
N ALA A 619 3.18 -16.31 -7.11
CA ALA A 619 2.01 -16.99 -6.57
C ALA A 619 0.82 -16.05 -6.25
N GLY A 620 1.05 -14.73 -6.17
CA GLY A 620 0.01 -13.72 -6.07
C GLY A 620 -0.96 -13.71 -7.26
N GLY A 621 -0.56 -14.25 -8.42
CA GLY A 621 -1.45 -14.50 -9.56
C GLY A 621 -2.57 -15.52 -9.30
N LEU A 622 -2.53 -16.20 -8.15
CA LEU A 622 -3.59 -17.09 -7.64
C LEU A 622 -4.18 -16.57 -6.30
N GLY A 623 -4.15 -15.25 -6.07
CA GLY A 623 -4.78 -14.60 -4.92
C GLY A 623 -4.08 -14.79 -3.58
N MET A 624 -2.79 -15.16 -3.60
CA MET A 624 -1.95 -15.39 -2.43
C MET A 624 -1.22 -14.10 -2.01
N LEU A 625 -0.74 -14.01 -0.76
CA LEU A 625 0.40 -13.16 -0.42
C LEU A 625 1.66 -14.03 -0.30
N ALA A 626 2.60 -13.87 -1.23
CA ALA A 626 3.79 -14.70 -1.32
C ALA A 626 5.05 -13.82 -1.37
N ILE A 627 5.82 -13.77 -0.30
CA ILE A 627 6.86 -12.75 -0.09
C ILE A 627 8.26 -13.35 -0.21
N GLY A 628 9.12 -12.67 -0.98
CA GLY A 628 10.54 -13.01 -1.12
C GLY A 628 11.38 -12.55 0.07
N VAL A 629 12.15 -13.47 0.65
CA VAL A 629 12.92 -13.27 1.90
C VAL A 629 14.34 -13.88 1.84
N GLY A 630 15.14 -13.64 2.88
CA GLY A 630 16.42 -14.33 3.11
C GLY A 630 16.23 -15.74 3.70
N GLY A 631 17.30 -16.54 3.78
CA GLY A 631 17.26 -17.87 4.39
C GLY A 631 16.91 -17.82 5.87
N ALA A 632 17.54 -16.93 6.64
CA ALA A 632 17.23 -16.72 8.06
C ALA A 632 15.75 -16.38 8.35
N ASP A 633 15.10 -15.58 7.50
CA ASP A 633 13.67 -15.26 7.62
C ASP A 633 12.76 -16.47 7.33
N ALA A 634 13.18 -17.34 6.40
CA ALA A 634 12.51 -18.63 6.19
C ALA A 634 12.74 -19.61 7.35
N VAL A 635 13.91 -19.55 7.99
CA VAL A 635 14.20 -20.31 9.22
C VAL A 635 13.32 -19.88 10.39
N ASP A 636 12.90 -18.61 10.50
CA ASP A 636 11.89 -18.19 11.48
C ASP A 636 10.61 -19.03 11.33
N ALA A 637 10.05 -19.07 10.11
CA ALA A 637 8.84 -19.83 9.82
C ALA A 637 9.06 -21.35 10.00
N MET A 638 10.20 -21.89 9.58
CA MET A 638 10.56 -23.30 9.80
C MET A 638 10.71 -23.66 11.28
N THR A 639 11.12 -22.73 12.15
CA THR A 639 11.21 -22.93 13.61
C THR A 639 9.91 -22.59 14.36
N GLY A 640 8.90 -22.02 13.67
CA GLY A 640 7.66 -21.54 14.29
C GLY A 640 7.80 -20.19 15.00
N THR A 641 8.94 -19.51 14.82
CA THR A 641 9.18 -18.14 15.28
C THR A 641 8.28 -17.17 14.50
N PRO A 642 7.69 -16.14 15.14
CA PRO A 642 6.95 -15.11 14.40
C PRO A 642 7.87 -14.41 13.39
N TRP A 643 7.41 -14.23 12.16
CA TRP A 643 8.18 -13.53 11.13
C TRP A 643 7.86 -12.04 11.13
N GLU A 644 8.88 -11.19 11.16
CA GLU A 644 8.73 -9.73 11.20
C GLU A 644 8.64 -9.10 9.80
N LEU A 645 7.52 -8.42 9.52
CA LEU A 645 7.37 -7.59 8.34
C LEU A 645 6.98 -6.16 8.72
N LYS A 646 7.78 -5.17 8.30
CA LYS A 646 7.33 -3.77 8.38
C LYS A 646 6.07 -3.59 7.53
N ALA A 647 4.98 -3.15 8.15
CA ALA A 647 3.66 -3.03 7.55
C ALA A 647 3.73 -2.23 6.23
N PRO A 648 3.38 -2.83 5.07
CA PRO A 648 3.55 -2.18 3.79
C PRO A 648 2.47 -1.09 3.56
N GLN A 649 2.79 -0.11 2.72
CA GLN A 649 1.75 0.68 2.04
C GLN A 649 1.08 -0.15 0.93
N ILE A 650 -0.10 0.22 0.46
CA ILE A 650 -0.75 -0.47 -0.67
C ILE A 650 -0.85 0.46 -1.88
N VAL A 651 -0.31 0.05 -3.03
CA VAL A 651 -0.56 0.69 -4.33
C VAL A 651 -1.69 -0.07 -5.01
N GLY A 652 -2.80 0.61 -5.27
CA GLY A 652 -3.89 0.08 -6.08
C GLY A 652 -3.59 0.27 -7.57
N VAL A 653 -3.59 -0.79 -8.36
CA VAL A 653 -3.48 -0.71 -9.82
C VAL A 653 -4.82 -1.08 -10.44
N HIS A 654 -5.53 -0.08 -10.94
CA HIS A 654 -6.85 -0.26 -11.53
C HIS A 654 -6.74 -0.61 -13.00
N LEU A 655 -7.24 -1.80 -13.37
CA LEU A 655 -7.23 -2.30 -14.74
C LEU A 655 -8.62 -2.15 -15.38
N THR A 656 -8.68 -1.47 -16.52
CA THR A 656 -9.89 -1.29 -17.33
C THR A 656 -9.67 -1.75 -18.78
N GLY A 657 -10.75 -1.92 -19.55
CA GLY A 657 -10.67 -2.40 -20.94
C GLY A 657 -10.17 -3.85 -21.06
N SER A 658 -9.56 -4.16 -22.21
CA SER A 658 -9.02 -5.50 -22.52
C SER A 658 -7.77 -5.42 -23.41
N LEU A 659 -6.79 -6.27 -23.13
CA LEU A 659 -5.64 -6.51 -24.03
C LEU A 659 -6.13 -7.04 -25.39
N SER A 660 -5.37 -6.78 -26.47
CA SER A 660 -5.72 -7.27 -27.80
C SER A 660 -4.50 -7.52 -28.70
N GLY A 661 -4.68 -8.39 -29.70
CA GLY A 661 -3.67 -8.65 -30.73
C GLY A 661 -2.36 -9.21 -30.16
N TRP A 662 -1.30 -8.40 -30.23
CA TRP A 662 0.04 -8.76 -29.79
C TRP A 662 0.29 -8.52 -28.29
N THR A 663 -0.49 -7.65 -27.65
CA THR A 663 -0.26 -7.24 -26.26
C THR A 663 -0.64 -8.36 -25.28
N THR A 664 0.20 -8.56 -24.27
CA THR A 664 0.07 -9.60 -23.23
C THR A 664 0.17 -8.99 -21.82
N THR A 665 -0.10 -9.79 -20.78
CA THR A 665 0.07 -9.35 -19.39
C THR A 665 1.52 -9.01 -19.04
N LYS A 666 2.49 -9.56 -19.78
CA LYS A 666 3.91 -9.16 -19.70
C LYS A 666 4.11 -7.71 -20.11
N ASP A 667 3.44 -7.26 -21.18
CA ASP A 667 3.54 -5.88 -21.65
C ASP A 667 2.92 -4.88 -20.66
N LEU A 668 1.85 -5.27 -19.96
CA LEU A 668 1.28 -4.51 -18.84
C LEU A 668 2.28 -4.29 -17.70
N ILE A 669 2.97 -5.34 -17.23
CA ILE A 669 3.94 -5.17 -16.12
C ILE A 669 5.24 -4.49 -16.58
N LEU A 670 5.66 -4.66 -17.85
CA LEU A 670 6.75 -3.88 -18.44
C LEU A 670 6.40 -2.38 -18.52
N HIS A 671 5.16 -2.05 -18.91
CA HIS A 671 4.65 -0.68 -18.91
C HIS A 671 4.55 -0.10 -17.48
N LEU A 672 4.03 -0.86 -16.52
CA LEU A 672 3.94 -0.44 -15.12
C LEU A 672 5.33 -0.28 -14.48
N ALA A 673 6.31 -1.12 -14.82
CA ALA A 673 7.70 -0.94 -14.41
C ALA A 673 8.29 0.38 -14.92
N GLY A 674 7.96 0.78 -16.15
CA GLY A 674 8.32 2.10 -16.69
C GLY A 674 7.64 3.28 -15.97
N LYS A 675 6.43 3.09 -15.43
CA LYS A 675 5.75 4.11 -14.60
C LYS A 675 6.33 4.21 -13.18
N LEU A 676 6.56 3.07 -12.52
CA LEU A 676 6.99 3.01 -11.12
C LEU A 676 8.51 3.16 -10.92
N THR A 677 9.32 2.88 -11.93
CA THR A 677 10.78 2.63 -11.83
C THR A 677 11.13 1.44 -10.93
N VAL A 678 12.41 1.05 -10.90
CA VAL A 678 12.96 0.02 -9.97
C VAL A 678 12.82 0.34 -8.47
N ARG A 679 12.09 1.39 -8.09
CA ARG A 679 11.89 1.85 -6.70
C ARG A 679 10.44 2.11 -6.28
N GLY A 680 9.48 2.25 -7.20
CA GLY A 680 8.13 2.72 -6.87
C GLY A 680 7.29 1.77 -6.00
N GLY A 681 7.64 0.48 -5.93
CA GLY A 681 7.06 -0.51 -5.04
C GLY A 681 7.75 -0.63 -3.68
N THR A 682 8.86 0.08 -3.42
CA THR A 682 9.72 -0.17 -2.23
C THR A 682 8.95 -0.01 -0.92
N GLY A 683 8.78 -1.12 -0.18
CA GLY A 683 8.03 -1.15 1.08
C GLY A 683 6.51 -1.12 0.89
N ARG A 684 6.02 -1.47 -0.30
CA ARG A 684 4.60 -1.50 -0.66
C ARG A 684 4.16 -2.87 -1.17
N ILE A 685 2.87 -3.19 -1.01
CA ILE A 685 2.20 -4.24 -1.80
C ILE A 685 1.56 -3.57 -3.02
N ILE A 686 1.56 -4.25 -4.16
CA ILE A 686 0.80 -3.82 -5.34
C ILE A 686 -0.46 -4.71 -5.46
N GLU A 687 -1.62 -4.12 -5.17
CA GLU A 687 -2.93 -4.78 -5.27
C GLU A 687 -3.59 -4.37 -6.58
N TYR A 688 -3.90 -5.33 -7.44
CA TYR A 688 -4.52 -5.06 -8.74
C TYR A 688 -6.02 -5.33 -8.67
N PHE A 689 -6.82 -4.39 -9.15
CA PHE A 689 -8.29 -4.47 -9.08
C PHE A 689 -8.95 -3.93 -10.36
N GLY A 690 -10.28 -4.03 -10.44
CA GLY A 690 -11.06 -3.54 -11.58
C GLY A 690 -11.38 -4.60 -12.64
N PRO A 691 -12.25 -4.27 -13.61
CA PRO A 691 -12.80 -5.23 -14.57
C PRO A 691 -11.74 -5.88 -15.46
N GLY A 692 -10.62 -5.20 -15.72
CA GLY A 692 -9.49 -5.71 -16.50
C GLY A 692 -8.74 -6.87 -15.83
N VAL A 693 -8.87 -7.06 -14.51
CA VAL A 693 -8.30 -8.24 -13.82
C VAL A 693 -9.06 -9.52 -14.21
N HIS A 694 -10.39 -9.45 -14.29
CA HIS A 694 -11.25 -10.62 -14.52
C HIS A 694 -11.16 -11.17 -15.95
N SER A 695 -10.58 -10.40 -16.89
CA SER A 695 -10.32 -10.83 -18.27
C SER A 695 -8.93 -11.46 -18.48
N GLN A 696 -8.11 -11.62 -17.44
CA GLN A 696 -6.78 -12.26 -17.54
C GLN A 696 -6.79 -13.71 -17.06
N SER A 697 -5.95 -14.55 -17.66
CA SER A 697 -5.65 -15.90 -17.18
C SER A 697 -4.89 -15.86 -15.84
N CYS A 698 -4.97 -16.92 -15.02
CA CYS A 698 -4.23 -16.99 -13.76
C CYS A 698 -2.70 -16.93 -13.98
N THR A 699 -2.18 -17.57 -15.03
CA THR A 699 -0.78 -17.52 -15.44
C THR A 699 -0.36 -16.14 -15.96
N GLY A 700 -1.28 -15.45 -16.63
CA GLY A 700 -1.12 -14.04 -17.01
C GLY A 700 -1.05 -13.12 -15.79
N LEU A 701 -1.85 -13.36 -14.75
CA LEU A 701 -1.74 -12.64 -13.47
C LEU A 701 -0.44 -12.98 -12.73
N ALA A 702 0.01 -14.23 -12.77
CA ALA A 702 1.28 -14.66 -12.19
C ALA A 702 2.49 -13.97 -12.85
N THR A 703 2.46 -13.78 -14.18
CA THR A 703 3.44 -12.99 -14.94
C THR A 703 3.60 -11.57 -14.37
N ILE A 704 2.48 -10.90 -14.09
CA ILE A 704 2.45 -9.55 -13.52
C ILE A 704 2.96 -9.59 -12.07
N ALA A 705 2.51 -10.57 -11.29
CA ALA A 705 2.87 -10.70 -9.89
C ALA A 705 4.37 -10.93 -9.69
N ASN A 706 4.96 -11.80 -10.52
CA ASN A 706 6.39 -12.12 -10.62
C ASN A 706 7.23 -10.83 -10.73
N MET A 707 6.94 -10.01 -11.74
CA MET A 707 7.70 -8.77 -12.01
C MET A 707 7.33 -7.58 -11.10
N GLY A 708 6.43 -7.75 -10.13
CA GLY A 708 6.32 -6.81 -9.00
C GLY A 708 7.62 -6.69 -8.21
N ALA A 709 8.46 -7.74 -8.19
CA ALA A 709 9.78 -7.71 -7.57
C ALA A 709 10.74 -6.70 -8.23
N GLU A 710 10.59 -6.42 -9.54
CA GLU A 710 11.48 -5.53 -10.29
C GLU A 710 11.26 -4.05 -9.99
N VAL A 711 10.06 -3.67 -9.53
CA VAL A 711 9.76 -2.32 -9.02
C VAL A 711 10.02 -2.18 -7.51
N GLY A 712 10.54 -3.23 -6.88
CA GLY A 712 10.87 -3.28 -5.45
C GLY A 712 9.69 -3.59 -4.52
N ALA A 713 8.57 -4.11 -5.05
CA ALA A 713 7.40 -4.45 -4.22
C ALA A 713 7.73 -5.54 -3.19
N THR A 714 7.07 -5.46 -2.03
CA THR A 714 7.09 -6.52 -1.01
C THR A 714 6.44 -7.79 -1.55
N THR A 715 5.29 -7.63 -2.22
CA THR A 715 4.65 -8.62 -3.11
C THR A 715 3.60 -7.91 -3.98
N SER A 716 3.07 -8.60 -4.97
CA SER A 716 1.87 -8.24 -5.72
C SER A 716 0.73 -9.23 -5.40
N THR A 717 -0.53 -8.81 -5.51
CA THR A 717 -1.68 -9.73 -5.37
C THR A 717 -2.93 -9.24 -6.13
N PHE A 718 -3.91 -10.13 -6.26
CA PHE A 718 -5.13 -9.98 -7.06
C PHE A 718 -6.33 -10.57 -6.32
N PRO A 719 -7.56 -10.03 -6.49
CA PRO A 719 -8.77 -10.68 -5.98
C PRO A 719 -9.00 -12.03 -6.67
N TYR A 720 -9.64 -12.97 -5.98
CA TYR A 720 -9.94 -14.30 -6.53
C TYR A 720 -10.90 -14.22 -7.73
N THR A 721 -10.56 -14.92 -8.83
CA THR A 721 -11.33 -14.89 -10.09
C THR A 721 -11.80 -16.28 -10.55
N SER A 722 -12.76 -16.30 -11.47
CA SER A 722 -13.17 -17.50 -12.21
C SER A 722 -12.01 -18.21 -12.91
N ASN A 723 -10.96 -17.47 -13.29
CA ASN A 723 -9.83 -18.00 -14.06
C ASN A 723 -8.79 -18.62 -13.12
N MET A 724 -8.64 -18.07 -11.89
CA MET A 724 -7.97 -18.75 -10.79
C MET A 724 -8.68 -20.06 -10.41
N ARG A 725 -10.02 -20.05 -10.33
CA ARG A 725 -10.82 -21.26 -10.10
C ARG A 725 -10.61 -22.31 -11.21
N GLY A 726 -10.65 -21.89 -12.47
CA GLY A 726 -10.39 -22.76 -13.62
C GLY A 726 -9.00 -23.40 -13.57
N TYR A 727 -7.97 -22.61 -13.24
CA TYR A 727 -6.59 -23.09 -13.08
C TYR A 727 -6.45 -24.07 -11.90
N LEU A 728 -7.10 -23.83 -10.75
CA LEU A 728 -7.16 -24.78 -9.63
C LEU A 728 -7.80 -26.11 -10.05
N HIS A 729 -8.89 -26.10 -10.82
CA HIS A 729 -9.49 -27.34 -11.33
C HIS A 729 -8.59 -28.06 -12.35
N ALA A 730 -7.97 -27.34 -13.28
CA ALA A 730 -7.08 -27.92 -14.29
C ALA A 730 -5.82 -28.58 -13.67
N THR A 731 -5.34 -28.03 -12.55
CA THR A 731 -4.23 -28.57 -11.74
C THR A 731 -4.71 -29.55 -10.64
N GLY A 732 -5.93 -30.08 -10.73
CA GLY A 732 -6.47 -31.11 -9.83
C GLY A 732 -6.90 -30.64 -8.44
N ARG A 733 -6.66 -29.37 -8.08
CA ARG A 733 -6.95 -28.76 -6.77
C ARG A 733 -8.40 -28.30 -6.60
N GLY A 734 -9.35 -29.08 -7.11
CA GLY A 734 -10.80 -28.83 -6.98
C GLY A 734 -11.31 -28.59 -5.54
N PRO A 735 -10.79 -29.28 -4.50
CA PRO A 735 -11.14 -28.95 -3.11
C PRO A 735 -10.68 -27.56 -2.66
N VAL A 736 -9.53 -27.09 -3.14
CA VAL A 736 -9.01 -25.73 -2.86
C VAL A 736 -9.87 -24.69 -3.58
N ALA A 737 -10.25 -24.94 -4.83
CA ALA A 737 -11.21 -24.10 -5.57
C ALA A 737 -12.53 -23.93 -4.81
N LYS A 738 -13.08 -25.02 -4.23
CA LYS A 738 -14.28 -24.97 -3.40
C LYS A 738 -14.08 -24.18 -2.10
N ALA A 739 -12.96 -24.36 -1.41
CA ALA A 739 -12.64 -23.59 -0.21
C ALA A 739 -12.48 -22.08 -0.53
N ALA A 740 -11.90 -21.75 -1.68
CA ALA A 740 -11.79 -20.38 -2.16
C ALA A 740 -13.16 -19.79 -2.58
N ASP A 741 -14.03 -20.54 -3.27
CA ASP A 741 -15.42 -20.10 -3.51
C ASP A 741 -16.17 -19.84 -2.19
N GLU A 742 -15.96 -20.66 -1.16
CA GLU A 742 -16.57 -20.49 0.18
C GLU A 742 -15.99 -19.33 1.01
N ALA A 743 -14.76 -18.89 0.73
CA ALA A 743 -14.14 -17.73 1.38
C ALA A 743 -14.40 -16.43 0.61
N ALA A 744 -14.39 -16.47 -0.72
CA ALA A 744 -14.81 -15.36 -1.59
C ALA A 744 -16.31 -15.05 -1.42
N GLY A 745 -17.15 -16.06 -1.24
CA GLY A 745 -18.57 -15.90 -0.88
C GLY A 745 -18.83 -15.26 0.50
N LYS A 746 -17.77 -14.98 1.28
CA LYS A 746 -17.78 -14.22 2.54
C LYS A 746 -17.02 -12.89 2.43
N GLY A 747 -16.61 -12.49 1.22
CA GLY A 747 -15.79 -11.30 0.96
C GLY A 747 -14.30 -11.46 1.28
N PHE A 748 -13.82 -12.59 1.82
CA PHE A 748 -12.45 -12.68 2.34
C PHE A 748 -11.34 -12.70 1.30
N LEU A 749 -11.66 -12.99 0.04
CA LEU A 749 -10.70 -13.15 -1.08
C LEU A 749 -10.88 -12.13 -2.21
N SER A 750 -11.75 -11.15 -1.98
CA SER A 750 -11.88 -9.95 -2.79
C SER A 750 -11.75 -8.73 -1.89
N ALA A 751 -11.51 -7.59 -2.51
CA ALA A 751 -11.91 -6.33 -1.93
C ALA A 751 -13.44 -6.22 -2.10
N ASP A 752 -14.13 -5.53 -1.21
CA ASP A 752 -15.58 -5.27 -1.26
C ASP A 752 -15.79 -3.74 -1.40
N ASP A 753 -16.93 -3.15 -1.72
CA ASP A 753 -17.01 -1.76 -2.26
C ASP A 753 -16.56 -0.49 -1.42
N GLY A 754 -15.35 0.11 -1.59
CA GLY A 754 -14.86 1.37 -0.93
C GLY A 754 -13.36 1.64 -0.53
N ALA A 755 -12.31 1.34 -1.33
CA ALA A 755 -10.88 1.24 -0.93
C ALA A 755 -10.09 2.51 -0.62
N GLU A 756 -9.31 2.48 0.47
CA GLU A 756 -8.18 3.40 0.70
C GLU A 756 -6.83 2.73 0.38
N TYR A 757 -6.35 2.95 -0.85
CA TYR A 757 -4.96 2.70 -1.25
C TYR A 757 -4.08 3.93 -0.96
N ASP A 758 -2.80 3.74 -0.64
CA ASP A 758 -1.85 4.86 -0.43
C ASP A 758 -1.51 5.60 -1.75
N GLU A 759 -1.69 4.92 -2.89
CA GLU A 759 -1.50 5.44 -4.24
C GLU A 759 -2.39 4.64 -5.20
N VAL A 760 -2.97 5.26 -6.23
CA VAL A 760 -3.78 4.58 -7.26
C VAL A 760 -3.23 4.88 -8.66
N ILE A 761 -3.07 3.83 -9.47
CA ILE A 761 -2.57 3.90 -10.85
C ILE A 761 -3.61 3.31 -11.80
N GLU A 762 -4.22 4.17 -12.61
CA GLU A 762 -5.13 3.80 -13.69
C GLU A 762 -4.35 3.25 -14.90
N ILE A 763 -4.80 2.10 -15.43
CA ILE A 763 -4.33 1.54 -16.71
C ILE A 763 -5.52 0.98 -17.51
N ASN A 764 -5.77 1.55 -18.68
CA ASN A 764 -6.63 0.95 -19.70
C ASN A 764 -5.81 -0.04 -20.55
N LEU A 765 -6.16 -1.32 -20.44
CA LEU A 765 -5.51 -2.43 -21.16
C LEU A 765 -5.67 -2.33 -22.67
N SER A 766 -6.69 -1.62 -23.16
CA SER A 766 -6.91 -1.42 -24.60
C SER A 766 -6.04 -0.30 -25.21
N ASP A 767 -5.41 0.53 -24.39
CA ASP A 767 -4.44 1.54 -24.84
C ASP A 767 -2.99 1.00 -24.81
N LEU A 768 -2.78 -0.25 -24.37
CA LEU A 768 -1.46 -0.88 -24.30
C LEU A 768 -1.07 -1.55 -25.63
N GLU A 769 0.05 -1.11 -26.19
CA GLU A 769 0.81 -1.86 -27.21
C GLU A 769 1.93 -2.70 -26.55
N PRO A 770 2.49 -3.71 -27.26
CA PRO A 770 3.64 -4.45 -26.77
C PRO A 770 4.82 -3.54 -26.41
N THR A 771 5.55 -3.89 -25.36
CA THR A 771 6.54 -3.01 -24.74
C THR A 771 7.85 -3.77 -24.50
N ILE A 772 8.98 -3.11 -24.73
CA ILE A 772 10.33 -3.66 -24.54
C ILE A 772 11.09 -2.82 -23.51
N ASN A 773 11.67 -3.47 -22.48
CA ASN A 773 12.41 -2.78 -21.42
C ASN A 773 13.90 -3.16 -21.43
N GLY A 774 14.81 -2.18 -21.50
CA GLY A 774 16.25 -2.44 -21.45
C GLY A 774 17.11 -1.32 -22.06
N PRO A 775 18.44 -1.51 -22.18
CA PRO A 775 19.16 -2.80 -22.16
C PRO A 775 19.75 -3.25 -20.82
N PHE A 776 19.73 -2.41 -19.77
CA PHE A 776 20.48 -2.67 -18.52
C PHE A 776 19.67 -2.48 -17.22
N THR A 777 18.38 -2.22 -17.33
CA THR A 777 17.45 -2.01 -16.21
C THR A 777 16.03 -2.42 -16.63
N PRO A 778 15.21 -3.03 -15.75
CA PRO A 778 13.89 -3.56 -16.12
C PRO A 778 12.79 -2.49 -16.24
N ASP A 779 13.10 -1.22 -15.99
CA ASP A 779 12.18 -0.08 -16.03
C ASP A 779 12.40 0.90 -17.20
N LEU A 780 13.41 0.70 -18.06
CA LEU A 780 13.61 1.53 -19.25
C LEU A 780 12.65 1.10 -20.38
N ALA A 781 11.36 1.39 -20.17
CA ALA A 781 10.27 0.91 -21.01
C ALA A 781 10.10 1.70 -22.31
N THR A 782 10.13 1.00 -23.43
CA THR A 782 9.94 1.55 -24.78
C THR A 782 8.84 0.79 -25.52
N PRO A 783 7.74 1.46 -25.93
CA PRO A 783 6.71 0.82 -26.75
C PRO A 783 7.27 0.32 -28.09
N LEU A 784 6.81 -0.85 -28.55
CA LEU A 784 7.36 -1.55 -29.72
C LEU A 784 7.27 -0.70 -31.00
N SER A 785 6.22 0.12 -31.17
CA SER A 785 6.09 1.10 -32.25
C SER A 785 7.25 2.10 -32.36
N LYS A 786 8.00 2.32 -31.27
CA LYS A 786 9.09 3.30 -31.15
C LYS A 786 10.47 2.64 -31.02
N PHE A 787 10.52 1.36 -30.65
CA PHE A 787 11.78 0.70 -30.27
C PHE A 787 12.84 0.71 -31.38
N GLY A 788 12.47 0.46 -32.64
CA GLY A 788 13.42 0.54 -33.76
C GLY A 788 13.97 1.94 -34.05
N ALA A 789 13.20 2.99 -33.74
CA ALA A 789 13.71 4.37 -33.79
C ALA A 789 14.68 4.66 -32.64
N PHE A 790 14.37 4.17 -31.44
CA PHE A 790 15.22 4.29 -30.24
C PHE A 790 16.58 3.57 -30.41
N VAL A 791 16.58 2.33 -30.93
CA VAL A 791 17.82 1.58 -31.25
C VAL A 791 18.73 2.41 -32.18
N LYS A 792 18.16 3.05 -33.19
CA LYS A 792 18.87 3.90 -34.14
C LYS A 792 19.35 5.21 -33.52
N GLU A 793 18.57 5.83 -32.64
CA GLU A 793 18.93 7.05 -31.92
C GLU A 793 20.11 6.83 -30.96
N GLN A 794 20.13 5.68 -30.27
CA GLN A 794 21.24 5.30 -29.38
C GLN A 794 22.51 4.84 -30.14
N GLY A 795 22.44 4.70 -31.47
CA GLY A 795 23.57 4.28 -32.31
C GLY A 795 23.98 2.81 -32.14
N TRP A 796 23.11 1.97 -31.57
CA TRP A 796 23.37 0.55 -31.38
C TRP A 796 23.34 -0.22 -32.71
N LYS A 797 24.04 -1.36 -32.75
CA LYS A 797 23.88 -2.31 -33.85
C LYS A 797 22.46 -2.87 -33.87
N ASP A 798 21.82 -2.86 -35.03
CA ASP A 798 20.51 -3.47 -35.27
C ASP A 798 20.63 -5.00 -35.48
N GLU A 799 21.31 -5.67 -34.55
CA GLU A 799 21.65 -7.09 -34.61
C GLU A 799 21.18 -7.78 -33.32
N LEU A 800 20.19 -8.65 -33.43
CA LEU A 800 19.83 -9.58 -32.36
C LEU A 800 20.81 -10.77 -32.39
N SER A 801 21.32 -11.19 -31.24
CA SER A 801 22.28 -12.33 -31.14
C SER A 801 21.70 -13.60 -30.52
N ALA A 802 20.58 -13.51 -29.81
CA ALA A 802 19.79 -14.65 -29.34
C ALA A 802 18.40 -14.19 -28.87
N GLY A 803 17.39 -15.04 -29.03
CA GLY A 803 16.08 -14.91 -28.39
C GLY A 803 15.90 -16.00 -27.34
N LEU A 804 15.43 -15.66 -26.14
CA LEU A 804 15.21 -16.64 -25.07
C LEU A 804 13.81 -16.49 -24.46
N ILE A 805 13.03 -17.56 -24.48
CA ILE A 805 11.68 -17.60 -23.89
C ILE A 805 11.59 -18.63 -22.75
N GLY A 806 10.56 -18.46 -21.92
CA GLY A 806 10.34 -19.30 -20.75
C GLY A 806 10.78 -18.63 -19.45
N SER A 807 11.34 -19.45 -18.54
CA SER A 807 11.56 -19.12 -17.13
C SER A 807 10.26 -18.86 -16.37
N CYS A 808 10.32 -18.73 -15.04
CA CYS A 808 9.16 -18.54 -14.17
C CYS A 808 8.19 -17.41 -14.58
N THR A 809 8.66 -16.39 -15.30
CA THR A 809 7.84 -15.22 -15.68
C THR A 809 6.90 -15.50 -16.86
N ASN A 810 7.32 -16.30 -17.85
CA ASN A 810 6.57 -16.51 -19.10
C ASN A 810 6.84 -17.91 -19.69
N SER A 811 6.51 -18.95 -18.93
CA SER A 811 6.65 -20.36 -19.34
C SER A 811 5.38 -21.20 -19.16
N SER A 812 4.22 -20.55 -19.07
CA SER A 812 2.93 -21.23 -18.97
C SER A 812 2.51 -21.91 -20.28
N TYR A 813 1.49 -22.76 -20.21
CA TYR A 813 0.86 -23.34 -21.39
C TYR A 813 0.27 -22.26 -22.33
N GLU A 814 -0.22 -21.14 -21.79
CA GLU A 814 -0.64 -19.98 -22.58
C GLU A 814 0.53 -19.37 -23.35
N ASP A 815 1.63 -19.03 -22.67
CA ASP A 815 2.84 -18.47 -23.31
C ASP A 815 3.30 -19.38 -24.45
N MET A 816 3.39 -20.68 -24.17
CA MET A 816 3.98 -21.68 -25.06
C MET A 816 3.07 -22.02 -26.26
N THR A 817 1.74 -22.04 -26.09
CA THR A 817 0.82 -22.21 -27.22
C THR A 817 0.77 -20.98 -28.13
N ARG A 818 0.88 -19.76 -27.58
CA ARG A 818 0.97 -18.51 -28.38
C ARG A 818 2.28 -18.41 -29.17
N VAL A 819 3.39 -18.86 -28.60
CA VAL A 819 4.67 -19.01 -29.32
C VAL A 819 4.55 -20.08 -30.43
N ALA A 820 3.93 -21.23 -30.13
CA ALA A 820 3.72 -22.29 -31.12
C ALA A 820 2.88 -21.83 -32.32
N ASP A 821 1.97 -20.87 -32.14
CA ASP A 821 1.22 -20.26 -33.24
C ASP A 821 2.13 -19.47 -34.19
N LEU A 822 3.05 -18.65 -33.67
CA LEU A 822 4.05 -17.95 -34.48
C LEU A 822 4.99 -18.93 -35.19
N ALA A 823 5.42 -19.99 -34.51
CA ALA A 823 6.25 -21.04 -35.10
C ALA A 823 5.51 -21.78 -36.24
N ARG A 824 4.22 -22.10 -36.08
CA ARG A 824 3.40 -22.66 -37.17
C ARG A 824 3.26 -21.69 -38.35
N GLN A 825 3.03 -20.40 -38.10
CA GLN A 825 2.97 -19.38 -39.15
C GLN A 825 4.31 -19.27 -39.91
N ALA A 826 5.44 -19.26 -39.19
CA ALA A 826 6.78 -19.21 -39.78
C ALA A 826 7.11 -20.48 -40.59
N LYS A 827 6.84 -21.67 -40.04
CA LYS A 827 7.06 -22.96 -40.73
C LYS A 827 6.25 -23.03 -42.03
N ALA A 828 5.00 -22.57 -42.03
CA ALA A 828 4.15 -22.50 -43.21
C ALA A 828 4.68 -21.54 -44.29
N ALA A 829 5.48 -20.54 -43.91
CA ALA A 829 6.18 -19.61 -44.80
C ALA A 829 7.60 -20.08 -45.19
N GLY A 830 8.06 -21.24 -44.71
CA GLY A 830 9.42 -21.75 -44.95
C GLY A 830 10.50 -21.06 -44.12
N LEU A 831 10.16 -20.40 -43.02
CA LEU A 831 11.09 -19.66 -42.17
C LEU A 831 11.57 -20.48 -40.95
N THR A 832 12.87 -20.41 -40.70
CA THR A 832 13.53 -20.78 -39.43
C THR A 832 14.08 -19.53 -38.74
N THR A 833 14.40 -19.61 -37.45
CA THR A 833 14.98 -18.46 -36.72
C THR A 833 16.36 -18.08 -37.28
N LYS A 834 16.64 -16.78 -37.37
CA LYS A 834 17.93 -16.25 -37.86
C LYS A 834 19.00 -16.18 -36.77
N VAL A 835 18.59 -16.36 -35.51
CA VAL A 835 19.42 -16.35 -34.30
C VAL A 835 19.16 -17.61 -33.48
N PRO A 836 20.07 -18.00 -32.56
CA PRO A 836 19.77 -18.99 -31.53
C PRO A 836 18.49 -18.63 -30.77
N PHE A 837 17.53 -19.55 -30.77
CA PHE A 837 16.23 -19.37 -30.11
C PHE A 837 16.08 -20.46 -29.04
N LEU A 838 16.05 -20.05 -27.77
CA LEU A 838 16.06 -20.97 -26.63
C LEU A 838 14.72 -20.94 -25.90
N CYS A 839 14.18 -22.11 -25.54
CA CYS A 839 12.89 -22.24 -24.87
C CYS A 839 13.05 -23.02 -23.55
N THR A 840 12.49 -22.50 -22.46
CA THR A 840 12.64 -23.06 -21.10
C THR A 840 11.26 -23.35 -20.49
N PRO A 841 10.81 -24.62 -20.44
CA PRO A 841 9.56 -24.98 -19.78
C PRO A 841 9.61 -24.66 -18.28
N GLY A 842 8.48 -24.26 -17.70
CA GLY A 842 8.42 -23.87 -16.29
C GLY A 842 8.48 -25.06 -15.33
N SER A 843 7.91 -26.19 -15.72
CA SER A 843 7.89 -27.43 -14.94
C SER A 843 7.84 -28.67 -15.83
N GLU A 844 8.07 -29.84 -15.22
CA GLU A 844 7.90 -31.13 -15.87
C GLU A 844 6.45 -31.36 -16.33
N GLN A 845 5.47 -30.85 -15.56
CA GLN A 845 4.06 -30.84 -15.94
C GLN A 845 3.84 -30.04 -17.24
N ILE A 846 4.42 -28.84 -17.33
CA ILE A 846 4.37 -28.03 -18.56
C ILE A 846 5.08 -28.74 -19.71
N ARG A 847 6.31 -29.26 -19.52
CA ARG A 847 7.10 -29.93 -20.57
C ARG A 847 6.35 -31.13 -21.17
N ALA A 848 5.83 -32.02 -20.31
CA ALA A 848 5.09 -33.20 -20.75
C ALA A 848 3.74 -32.85 -21.42
N THR A 849 3.11 -31.74 -21.02
CA THR A 849 1.91 -31.22 -21.67
C THR A 849 2.24 -30.60 -23.04
N MET A 850 3.33 -29.83 -23.15
CA MET A 850 3.84 -29.28 -24.42
C MET A 850 4.21 -30.38 -25.43
N GLU A 851 4.78 -31.50 -24.98
CA GLU A 851 5.12 -32.62 -25.85
C GLU A 851 3.88 -33.36 -26.35
N ARG A 852 2.95 -33.70 -25.46
CA ARG A 852 1.65 -34.31 -25.81
C ARG A 852 0.91 -33.47 -26.86
N ASP A 853 0.90 -32.15 -26.69
CA ASP A 853 0.15 -31.22 -27.53
C ASP A 853 0.97 -30.69 -28.72
N ASN A 854 2.11 -31.33 -29.03
CA ASN A 854 2.99 -31.03 -30.18
C ASN A 854 3.56 -29.60 -30.22
N VAL A 855 3.54 -28.89 -29.08
CA VAL A 855 4.20 -27.58 -28.93
C VAL A 855 5.72 -27.74 -29.03
N THR A 856 6.30 -28.70 -28.32
CA THR A 856 7.76 -28.94 -28.30
C THR A 856 8.33 -29.17 -29.71
N SER A 857 7.71 -30.07 -30.49
CA SER A 857 8.10 -30.35 -31.87
C SER A 857 7.88 -29.14 -32.79
N THR A 858 6.76 -28.42 -32.64
CA THR A 858 6.49 -27.18 -33.38
C THR A 858 7.56 -26.10 -33.17
N LEU A 859 8.16 -26.01 -31.98
CA LEU A 859 9.27 -25.08 -31.72
C LEU A 859 10.60 -25.59 -32.32
N GLN A 860 10.89 -26.88 -32.17
CA GLN A 860 12.10 -27.50 -32.73
C GLN A 860 12.12 -27.42 -34.26
N ASP A 861 10.97 -27.60 -34.91
CA ASP A 861 10.75 -27.49 -36.36
C ASP A 861 11.22 -26.15 -36.98
N VAL A 862 11.25 -25.06 -36.21
CA VAL A 862 11.68 -23.74 -36.65
C VAL A 862 13.10 -23.35 -36.17
N GLY A 863 13.79 -24.27 -35.49
CA GLY A 863 15.15 -24.08 -34.99
C GLY A 863 15.26 -23.74 -33.49
N ALA A 864 14.19 -23.88 -32.70
CA ALA A 864 14.28 -23.66 -31.26
C ALA A 864 14.97 -24.83 -30.53
N VAL A 865 15.82 -24.50 -29.56
CA VAL A 865 16.40 -25.48 -28.62
C VAL A 865 15.59 -25.44 -27.32
N VAL A 866 15.03 -26.58 -26.92
CA VAL A 866 14.34 -26.72 -25.64
C VAL A 866 15.36 -27.10 -24.55
N LEU A 867 15.39 -26.29 -23.50
CA LEU A 867 16.26 -26.42 -22.33
C LEU A 867 15.56 -27.22 -21.22
N ALA A 868 16.31 -27.60 -20.19
CA ALA A 868 15.76 -28.26 -19.01
C ALA A 868 14.80 -27.35 -18.24
N ASN A 869 13.90 -27.96 -17.44
CA ASN A 869 12.88 -27.28 -16.65
C ASN A 869 13.51 -26.54 -15.43
N ALA A 870 14.28 -25.48 -15.69
CA ALA A 870 15.18 -24.87 -14.71
C ALA A 870 15.49 -23.40 -15.01
N CYS A 871 16.04 -22.66 -14.04
CA CYS A 871 16.29 -21.23 -14.16
C CYS A 871 17.30 -20.84 -15.25
N GLY A 872 18.35 -21.65 -15.45
CA GLY A 872 19.27 -21.56 -16.59
C GLY A 872 19.72 -20.13 -16.96
N PRO A 873 19.53 -19.69 -18.23
CA PRO A 873 19.91 -18.34 -18.69
C PRO A 873 19.24 -17.17 -17.97
N CYS A 874 18.17 -17.38 -17.19
CA CYS A 874 17.50 -16.32 -16.42
C CYS A 874 18.34 -15.88 -15.20
N ILE A 875 19.25 -16.73 -14.71
CA ILE A 875 20.08 -16.46 -13.52
C ILE A 875 21.58 -16.44 -13.78
N GLY A 876 22.00 -16.66 -15.03
CA GLY A 876 23.41 -16.70 -15.46
C GLY A 876 23.96 -18.11 -15.65
N GLN A 877 23.12 -19.15 -15.54
CA GLN A 877 23.49 -20.54 -15.77
C GLN A 877 23.33 -20.90 -17.26
N TRP A 878 24.06 -20.17 -18.10
CA TRP A 878 24.16 -20.39 -19.54
C TRP A 878 25.62 -20.35 -19.95
N LYS A 879 26.12 -21.47 -20.49
CA LYS A 879 27.48 -21.59 -20.99
C LYS A 879 27.60 -20.98 -22.38
N ARG A 880 27.59 -19.65 -22.43
CA ARG A 880 27.69 -18.89 -23.67
C ARG A 880 29.14 -18.53 -24.00
N GLU A 881 29.64 -19.00 -25.13
CA GLU A 881 31.00 -18.73 -25.60
C GLU A 881 31.05 -17.91 -26.90
N ASP A 882 29.95 -17.79 -27.65
CA ASP A 882 29.87 -17.21 -29.01
C ASP A 882 30.02 -15.68 -29.08
N LYS A 883 29.68 -14.96 -28.00
CA LYS A 883 29.74 -13.48 -27.89
C LYS A 883 30.62 -12.98 -26.75
N LYS A 884 31.53 -13.83 -26.25
CA LYS A 884 32.27 -13.59 -25.00
C LYS A 884 33.21 -12.37 -25.09
N GLY A 885 32.81 -11.26 -24.47
CA GLY A 885 33.57 -10.01 -24.50
C GLY A 885 33.26 -9.10 -25.70
N GLU A 886 32.32 -9.50 -26.57
CA GLU A 886 31.80 -8.66 -27.66
C GLU A 886 30.59 -7.85 -27.20
N GLU A 887 30.30 -6.73 -27.88
CA GLU A 887 29.02 -6.03 -27.76
C GLU A 887 27.97 -6.69 -28.67
N ASN A 888 26.85 -7.07 -28.07
CA ASN A 888 25.75 -7.81 -28.70
C ASN A 888 24.43 -7.57 -27.93
N ALA A 889 23.29 -7.81 -28.59
CA ALA A 889 21.98 -7.74 -27.95
C ALA A 889 21.29 -9.10 -27.85
N ILE A 890 20.48 -9.31 -26.80
CA ILE A 890 19.55 -10.43 -26.66
C ILE A 890 18.16 -9.92 -26.29
N LEU A 891 17.12 -10.65 -26.71
CA LEU A 891 15.75 -10.44 -26.26
C LEU A 891 15.34 -11.62 -25.37
N THR A 892 14.75 -11.34 -24.20
CA THR A 892 14.34 -12.39 -23.25
C THR A 892 12.92 -12.19 -22.73
N SER A 893 12.17 -13.29 -22.56
CA SER A 893 10.87 -13.24 -21.86
C SER A 893 11.01 -13.33 -20.34
N PHE A 894 12.19 -13.03 -19.81
CA PHE A 894 12.51 -13.07 -18.39
C PHE A 894 12.10 -11.76 -17.70
N ASN A 895 12.61 -11.54 -16.48
CA ASN A 895 12.31 -10.41 -15.61
C ASN A 895 13.52 -9.48 -15.33
N ARG A 896 14.77 -9.93 -15.53
CA ARG A 896 15.98 -9.15 -15.20
C ARG A 896 17.01 -9.11 -16.33
N ASN A 897 17.52 -7.90 -16.58
CA ASN A 897 18.45 -7.55 -17.67
C ASN A 897 19.69 -6.75 -17.21
N PHE A 898 20.06 -6.82 -15.92
CA PHE A 898 21.27 -6.16 -15.43
C PHE A 898 22.54 -6.68 -16.16
N LYS A 899 23.59 -5.86 -16.26
CA LYS A 899 24.85 -6.23 -16.93
C LYS A 899 25.41 -7.55 -16.39
N SER A 900 25.95 -8.39 -17.29
CA SER A 900 26.45 -9.74 -16.99
C SER A 900 25.42 -10.75 -16.43
N ARG A 901 24.12 -10.43 -16.35
CA ARG A 901 23.12 -11.30 -15.69
C ARG A 901 22.94 -12.66 -16.37
N ASN A 902 22.89 -12.71 -17.69
CA ASN A 902 22.37 -13.89 -18.42
C ASN A 902 23.47 -14.81 -18.97
N ASP A 903 24.59 -14.25 -19.39
CA ASP A 903 25.73 -14.94 -20.02
C ASP A 903 27.10 -14.54 -19.41
N GLY A 904 27.10 -13.77 -18.32
CA GLY A 904 28.32 -13.24 -17.69
C GLY A 904 28.99 -12.09 -18.44
N ASN A 905 28.59 -11.79 -19.68
CA ASN A 905 29.24 -10.75 -20.49
C ASN A 905 28.79 -9.34 -20.08
N ARG A 906 29.77 -8.46 -19.79
CA ARG A 906 29.48 -7.07 -19.35
C ARG A 906 28.98 -6.16 -20.48
N TYR A 907 29.11 -6.61 -21.72
CA TYR A 907 28.75 -5.90 -22.94
C TYR A 907 27.43 -6.39 -23.58
N THR A 908 26.86 -7.52 -23.11
CA THR A 908 25.55 -7.98 -23.59
C THR A 908 24.46 -7.02 -23.14
N MET A 909 23.75 -6.44 -24.10
CA MET A 909 22.49 -5.70 -23.91
C MET A 909 21.34 -6.70 -23.81
N ASN A 910 20.55 -6.71 -22.73
CA ASN A 910 19.36 -7.56 -22.61
C ASN A 910 18.07 -6.72 -22.61
N PHE A 911 17.18 -7.03 -23.53
CA PHE A 911 15.86 -6.42 -23.63
C PHE A 911 14.78 -7.41 -23.19
N LEU A 912 13.95 -6.98 -22.24
CA LEU A 912 12.83 -7.76 -21.71
C LEU A 912 11.58 -7.50 -22.56
N ALA A 913 10.89 -8.57 -22.98
CA ALA A 913 9.67 -8.48 -23.78
C ALA A 913 8.68 -9.60 -23.42
N SER A 914 7.52 -9.61 -24.07
CA SER A 914 6.61 -10.76 -24.13
C SER A 914 7.20 -11.90 -24.99
N PRO A 915 6.94 -13.18 -24.68
CA PRO A 915 7.56 -14.31 -25.39
C PRO A 915 7.17 -14.34 -26.88
N THR A 916 5.99 -13.82 -27.22
CA THR A 916 5.51 -13.61 -28.59
C THR A 916 6.39 -12.64 -29.38
N VAL A 917 6.77 -11.50 -28.78
CA VAL A 917 7.67 -10.51 -29.39
C VAL A 917 9.08 -11.08 -29.54
N VAL A 918 9.63 -11.72 -28.49
CA VAL A 918 10.95 -12.40 -28.55
C VAL A 918 10.99 -13.40 -29.72
N THR A 919 9.94 -14.20 -29.86
CA THR A 919 9.82 -15.22 -30.91
C THR A 919 9.79 -14.60 -32.30
N ALA A 920 8.92 -13.60 -32.53
CA ALA A 920 8.80 -12.97 -33.83
C ALA A 920 10.10 -12.24 -34.25
N MET A 921 10.81 -11.62 -33.31
CA MET A 921 12.11 -10.98 -33.58
C MET A 921 13.25 -12.00 -33.78
N ALA A 922 13.17 -13.21 -33.22
CA ALA A 922 14.13 -14.28 -33.52
C ALA A 922 14.09 -14.75 -35.00
N PHE A 923 12.98 -14.53 -35.71
CA PHE A 923 12.87 -14.74 -37.16
C PHE A 923 13.40 -13.57 -38.01
N SER A 924 13.56 -12.37 -37.43
CA SER A 924 14.14 -11.23 -38.14
C SER A 924 15.66 -11.15 -37.98
N GLY A 925 16.17 -11.46 -36.78
CA GLY A 925 17.58 -11.22 -36.40
C GLY A 925 17.91 -9.73 -36.16
N SER A 926 16.90 -8.86 -36.09
CA SER A 926 17.02 -7.41 -35.94
C SER A 926 16.30 -6.92 -34.68
N LEU A 927 16.82 -5.85 -34.08
CA LEU A 927 16.19 -5.15 -32.95
C LEU A 927 15.12 -4.15 -33.40
N SER A 928 15.23 -3.59 -34.61
CA SER A 928 14.28 -2.60 -35.12
C SER A 928 13.01 -3.18 -35.72
N PHE A 929 12.99 -4.48 -36.05
CA PHE A 929 11.83 -5.17 -36.61
C PHE A 929 10.61 -5.14 -35.67
N ASN A 930 9.52 -4.55 -36.15
CA ASN A 930 8.24 -4.53 -35.46
C ASN A 930 7.24 -5.51 -36.11
N PRO A 931 6.96 -6.69 -35.51
CA PRO A 931 6.04 -7.67 -36.08
C PRO A 931 4.59 -7.18 -36.24
N MET A 932 4.18 -6.09 -35.59
CA MET A 932 2.85 -5.50 -35.77
C MET A 932 2.71 -4.79 -37.13
N THR A 933 3.79 -4.18 -37.63
CA THR A 933 3.79 -3.37 -38.87
C THR A 933 4.46 -4.08 -40.03
N ASP A 934 5.59 -4.74 -39.78
CA ASP A 934 6.60 -5.02 -40.80
C ASP A 934 6.36 -6.35 -41.54
N SER A 935 7.28 -6.72 -42.43
CA SER A 935 7.18 -7.98 -43.19
C SER A 935 8.57 -8.48 -43.60
N LEU A 936 8.88 -9.73 -43.25
CA LEU A 936 10.10 -10.43 -43.62
C LEU A 936 10.09 -10.75 -45.12
N THR A 937 11.27 -10.81 -45.72
CA THR A 937 11.46 -11.28 -47.10
C THR A 937 11.79 -12.77 -47.07
N LEU A 938 11.04 -13.58 -47.82
CA LEU A 938 11.31 -15.00 -48.01
C LEU A 938 12.38 -15.20 -49.09
N ASP A 939 13.03 -16.37 -49.10
CA ASP A 939 14.05 -16.74 -50.10
C ASP A 939 13.48 -16.74 -51.55
N SER A 940 12.15 -16.81 -51.70
CA SER A 940 11.44 -16.65 -52.99
C SER A 940 11.21 -15.20 -53.42
N GLY A 941 11.69 -14.21 -52.65
CA GLY A 941 11.44 -12.78 -52.87
C GLY A 941 10.05 -12.29 -52.41
N ASN A 942 9.14 -13.20 -52.03
CA ASN A 942 7.83 -12.86 -51.47
C ASN A 942 7.95 -12.24 -50.07
N ARG A 943 6.92 -11.50 -49.65
CA ARG A 943 6.85 -10.92 -48.30
C ARG A 943 5.93 -11.74 -47.39
N PHE A 944 6.40 -12.00 -46.17
CA PHE A 944 5.63 -12.66 -45.12
C PHE A 944 5.45 -11.71 -43.93
N LYS A 945 4.26 -11.73 -43.31
CA LYS A 945 3.94 -10.98 -42.11
C LYS A 945 3.25 -11.89 -41.10
N PHE A 946 3.68 -11.84 -39.84
CA PHE A 946 3.01 -12.53 -38.75
C PHE A 946 1.61 -11.95 -38.50
N SER A 947 0.64 -12.83 -38.31
CA SER A 947 -0.66 -12.48 -37.71
C SER A 947 -0.54 -12.51 -36.18
N PRO A 948 -1.31 -11.68 -35.44
CA PRO A 948 -1.28 -11.69 -33.98
C PRO A 948 -1.52 -13.10 -33.40
N PRO A 949 -0.71 -13.55 -32.44
CA PRO A 949 -0.68 -14.96 -32.03
C PRO A 949 -1.86 -15.37 -31.15
N SER A 950 -2.50 -16.47 -31.55
CA SER A 950 -3.55 -17.18 -30.81
C SER A 950 -2.98 -18.30 -29.93
N GLY A 951 -3.68 -18.69 -28.87
CA GLY A 951 -3.24 -19.74 -27.93
C GLY A 951 -4.37 -20.24 -27.04
N GLN A 952 -4.03 -20.94 -25.96
CA GLN A 952 -4.96 -21.51 -24.99
C GLN A 952 -4.47 -21.28 -23.56
N ASP A 953 -5.29 -20.65 -22.71
CA ASP A 953 -5.01 -20.40 -21.29
C ASP A 953 -4.70 -21.70 -20.52
N LEU A 954 -5.43 -22.77 -20.84
CA LEU A 954 -5.40 -24.07 -20.17
C LEU A 954 -5.50 -25.19 -21.22
N PRO A 955 -4.83 -26.34 -21.03
CA PRO A 955 -4.99 -27.50 -21.90
C PRO A 955 -6.42 -28.07 -21.77
N SER A 956 -7.13 -28.19 -22.90
CA SER A 956 -8.53 -28.64 -22.94
C SER A 956 -8.75 -30.09 -22.43
N THR A 957 -7.70 -30.90 -22.41
CA THR A 957 -7.66 -32.27 -21.89
C THR A 957 -7.02 -32.38 -20.49
N GLY A 958 -6.71 -31.25 -19.84
CA GLY A 958 -5.97 -31.19 -18.58
C GLY A 958 -4.45 -31.31 -18.75
N PHE A 959 -3.70 -31.12 -17.66
CA PHE A 959 -2.24 -31.23 -17.68
C PHE A 959 -1.76 -32.69 -17.62
N THR A 960 -0.63 -32.98 -18.29
CA THR A 960 0.11 -34.24 -18.16
C THR A 960 1.16 -34.09 -17.06
N PRO A 961 1.24 -34.98 -16.05
CA PRO A 961 2.20 -34.81 -14.94
C PRO A 961 3.66 -35.06 -15.34
N GLY A 962 3.91 -35.75 -16.45
CA GLY A 962 5.27 -36.09 -16.90
C GLY A 962 5.92 -37.17 -16.03
N ASP A 963 7.24 -37.12 -15.89
CA ASP A 963 7.99 -38.03 -15.03
C ASP A 963 7.79 -37.68 -13.55
N THR A 964 6.91 -38.45 -12.89
CA THR A 964 6.60 -38.30 -11.47
C THR A 964 7.75 -38.69 -10.54
N SER A 965 8.88 -39.24 -11.05
CA SER A 965 10.05 -39.55 -10.20
C SER A 965 10.79 -38.30 -9.72
N PHE A 966 10.56 -37.14 -10.34
CA PHE A 966 11.06 -35.85 -9.86
C PHE A 966 10.26 -35.24 -8.69
N TYR A 967 9.07 -35.78 -8.41
CA TYR A 967 8.10 -35.20 -7.47
C TYR A 967 8.34 -35.74 -6.05
N PRO A 968 8.13 -34.94 -4.99
CA PRO A 968 8.17 -35.39 -3.61
C PRO A 968 6.98 -36.30 -3.28
N LEU A 969 7.11 -37.08 -2.20
CA LEU A 969 5.94 -37.58 -1.48
C LEU A 969 5.22 -36.38 -0.84
N PRO A 970 3.89 -36.19 -1.01
CA PRO A 970 3.16 -35.13 -0.32
C PRO A 970 3.22 -35.30 1.19
N THR A 971 3.45 -34.21 1.92
CA THR A 971 3.55 -34.17 3.39
C THR A 971 4.45 -35.28 3.97
N PRO A 972 5.77 -35.28 3.69
CA PRO A 972 6.68 -36.32 4.14
C PRO A 972 6.98 -36.18 5.63
N GLU A 973 6.81 -37.26 6.39
CA GLU A 973 7.18 -37.26 7.81
C GLU A 973 8.71 -37.27 8.01
N PRO A 974 9.24 -36.62 9.06
CA PRO A 974 10.66 -36.54 9.35
C PRO A 974 11.25 -37.91 9.69
N GLN A 975 12.54 -38.07 9.42
CA GLN A 975 13.33 -39.27 9.72
C GLN A 975 14.49 -38.88 10.66
N PRO A 976 14.28 -38.82 11.99
CA PRO A 976 15.29 -38.34 12.94
C PRO A 976 16.63 -39.09 12.84
N ASP A 977 16.61 -40.38 12.57
CA ASP A 977 17.81 -41.22 12.40
C ASP A 977 18.54 -41.01 11.06
N ALA A 978 18.00 -40.20 10.13
CA ALA A 978 18.70 -39.88 8.89
C ALA A 978 19.91 -38.97 9.15
N GLU A 979 21.07 -39.37 8.65
CA GLU A 979 22.28 -38.53 8.60
C GLU A 979 22.15 -37.50 7.46
N VAL A 980 22.57 -36.25 7.71
CA VAL A 980 22.67 -35.21 6.67
C VAL A 980 24.03 -35.32 6.00
N VAL A 981 24.05 -35.53 4.69
CA VAL A 981 25.27 -35.82 3.93
C VAL A 981 26.09 -34.55 3.72
N ILE A 982 27.22 -34.44 4.42
CA ILE A 982 28.25 -33.40 4.21
C ILE A 982 29.64 -34.08 4.26
N GLN A 983 30.48 -33.85 3.26
CA GLN A 983 31.85 -34.38 3.23
C GLN A 983 32.78 -33.53 4.12
N LYS A 984 33.68 -34.17 4.87
CA LYS A 984 34.53 -33.47 5.87
C LYS A 984 35.56 -32.53 5.26
N ASP A 985 35.92 -32.77 4.00
CA ASP A 985 36.83 -31.99 3.17
C ASP A 985 36.09 -31.25 2.02
N SER A 986 34.75 -31.18 2.11
CA SER A 986 33.89 -30.52 1.13
C SER A 986 34.38 -29.12 0.78
N GLN A 987 34.31 -28.78 -0.51
CA GLN A 987 34.54 -27.42 -1.01
C GLN A 987 33.22 -26.73 -1.43
N ARG A 988 32.07 -27.37 -1.17
CA ARG A 988 30.72 -26.90 -1.54
C ARG A 988 29.84 -26.58 -0.34
N LEU A 989 30.02 -27.32 0.76
CA LEU A 989 29.20 -27.30 1.98
C LEU A 989 30.10 -27.18 3.21
N GLU A 990 29.63 -26.50 4.25
CA GLU A 990 30.34 -26.31 5.51
C GLU A 990 29.32 -26.24 6.66
N LEU A 991 29.54 -26.98 7.74
CA LEU A 991 28.71 -26.85 8.94
C LEU A 991 28.94 -25.47 9.56
N LEU A 992 27.85 -24.76 9.89
CA LEU A 992 27.95 -23.45 10.53
C LEU A 992 28.29 -23.60 12.02
N GLU A 993 29.45 -23.08 12.41
CA GLU A 993 29.73 -22.78 13.82
C GLU A 993 28.91 -21.55 14.24
N PRO A 994 28.20 -21.57 15.39
CA PRO A 994 27.50 -20.40 15.90
C PRO A 994 28.45 -19.22 16.14
N PHE A 995 28.15 -18.04 15.60
CA PHE A 995 29.00 -16.87 15.80
C PHE A 995 29.07 -16.46 17.27
N THR A 996 30.28 -16.24 17.79
CA THR A 996 30.50 -15.74 19.14
C THR A 996 29.84 -14.37 19.37
N SER A 997 29.22 -14.19 20.54
CA SER A 997 28.71 -12.88 20.98
C SER A 997 29.78 -11.78 20.86
N PRO A 998 29.47 -10.59 20.33
CA PRO A 998 30.37 -9.44 20.40
C PRO A 998 30.34 -8.75 21.78
N PHE A 999 29.42 -9.14 22.66
CA PHE A 999 29.25 -8.61 24.01
C PHE A 999 29.91 -9.53 25.04
N ASN A 1000 30.57 -8.93 26.03
CA ASN A 1000 31.16 -9.63 27.17
C ASN A 1000 30.16 -9.68 28.34
N ASP A 1001 30.33 -10.64 29.26
CA ASP A 1001 29.47 -10.78 30.44
C ASP A 1001 29.33 -9.45 31.22
N GLY A 1002 28.10 -8.91 31.24
CA GLY A 1002 27.77 -7.66 31.92
C GLY A 1002 27.99 -6.36 31.14
N ASN A 1003 28.55 -6.37 29.92
CA ASN A 1003 28.67 -5.17 29.08
C ASN A 1003 28.01 -5.35 27.70
N LEU A 1004 26.96 -4.55 27.47
CA LEU A 1004 26.12 -4.55 26.26
C LEU A 1004 26.46 -3.41 25.28
N GLU A 1005 27.59 -2.72 25.45
CA GLU A 1005 28.21 -1.90 24.40
C GLU A 1005 29.13 -2.77 23.52
N LEU A 1006 29.29 -2.40 22.25
CA LEU A 1006 30.27 -3.07 21.37
C LEU A 1006 31.71 -2.72 21.78
N PRO A 1007 32.66 -3.66 21.67
CA PRO A 1007 34.08 -3.38 21.86
C PRO A 1007 34.60 -2.37 20.82
N PRO A 1008 35.74 -1.68 21.06
CA PRO A 1008 36.28 -0.71 20.11
C PRO A 1008 36.54 -1.32 18.72
N LEU A 1009 35.83 -0.82 17.71
CA LEU A 1009 35.83 -1.34 16.35
C LEU A 1009 36.77 -0.52 15.46
N LYS A 1010 37.66 -1.20 14.73
CA LYS A 1010 38.47 -0.59 13.65
C LYS A 1010 37.60 -0.30 12.44
N VAL A 1011 37.69 0.86 11.80
CA VAL A 1011 37.00 1.10 10.51
C VAL A 1011 37.81 0.43 9.39
N LEU A 1012 37.19 -0.52 8.69
CA LEU A 1012 37.81 -1.24 7.58
C LEU A 1012 38.01 -0.33 6.36
N MET A 1013 36.94 0.36 5.94
CA MET A 1013 36.94 1.37 4.89
C MET A 1013 35.63 2.17 4.91
N ARG A 1014 35.59 3.24 4.10
CA ARG A 1014 34.36 3.93 3.72
C ARG A 1014 33.98 3.57 2.28
N VAL A 1015 32.77 3.07 2.04
CA VAL A 1015 32.27 2.67 0.71
C VAL A 1015 31.65 3.85 -0.02
N ARG A 1016 32.15 4.15 -1.21
CA ARG A 1016 31.66 5.24 -2.08
C ARG A 1016 30.48 4.79 -2.94
N GLY A 1017 29.36 5.51 -2.88
CA GLY A 1017 28.26 5.39 -3.83
C GLY A 1017 27.49 4.07 -3.77
N LYS A 1018 26.89 3.68 -4.90
CA LYS A 1018 25.97 2.54 -4.98
C LYS A 1018 26.70 1.20 -4.72
N CYS A 1019 26.34 0.54 -3.63
CA CYS A 1019 26.84 -0.79 -3.28
C CYS A 1019 25.66 -1.78 -3.15
N THR A 1020 25.47 -2.62 -4.17
CA THR A 1020 24.41 -3.65 -4.21
C THR A 1020 24.84 -4.93 -3.51
N THR A 1021 23.93 -5.88 -3.29
CA THR A 1021 24.29 -7.22 -2.79
C THR A 1021 25.30 -7.97 -3.66
N ASP A 1022 25.37 -7.65 -4.96
CA ASP A 1022 26.38 -8.19 -5.88
C ASP A 1022 27.76 -7.50 -5.75
N HIS A 1023 27.80 -6.29 -5.17
CA HIS A 1023 29.05 -5.65 -4.77
C HIS A 1023 29.59 -6.24 -3.47
N ILE A 1024 28.70 -6.57 -2.52
CA ILE A 1024 29.04 -7.16 -1.22
C ILE A 1024 29.38 -8.65 -1.34
N SER A 1025 28.57 -9.42 -2.08
CA SER A 1025 28.65 -10.89 -2.22
C SER A 1025 28.38 -11.28 -3.67
N ALA A 1026 29.42 -11.27 -4.51
CA ALA A 1026 29.33 -11.50 -5.95
C ALA A 1026 28.69 -12.87 -6.34
N ALA A 1027 28.07 -12.92 -7.52
CA ALA A 1027 27.44 -14.12 -8.10
C ALA A 1027 28.40 -14.92 -9.01
N GLY A 1028 27.87 -15.57 -10.06
CA GLY A 1028 28.64 -16.25 -11.10
C GLY A 1028 29.53 -17.37 -10.53
N PRO A 1029 30.87 -17.29 -10.68
CA PRO A 1029 31.79 -18.36 -10.25
C PRO A 1029 31.77 -18.63 -8.73
N TRP A 1030 31.12 -17.78 -7.93
CA TRP A 1030 30.97 -17.95 -6.49
C TRP A 1030 29.72 -18.74 -6.08
N LEU A 1031 28.76 -18.96 -6.99
CA LEU A 1031 27.50 -19.68 -6.68
C LEU A 1031 27.73 -21.13 -6.21
N LYS A 1032 28.84 -21.76 -6.63
CA LYS A 1032 29.23 -23.10 -6.16
C LYS A 1032 29.53 -23.17 -4.65
N TYR A 1033 29.86 -22.05 -3.99
CA TYR A 1033 30.21 -22.01 -2.57
C TYR A 1033 29.03 -21.58 -1.69
N LYS A 1034 27.78 -21.67 -2.17
CA LYS A 1034 26.60 -21.17 -1.46
C LYS A 1034 26.36 -21.82 -0.09
N GLY A 1035 26.73 -23.09 0.08
CA GLY A 1035 26.72 -23.78 1.38
C GLY A 1035 28.03 -23.72 2.16
N HIS A 1036 29.08 -23.04 1.68
CA HIS A 1036 30.39 -22.99 2.33
C HIS A 1036 30.79 -21.55 2.64
N LEU A 1037 30.53 -21.12 3.87
CA LEU A 1037 30.70 -19.74 4.34
C LEU A 1037 32.15 -19.24 4.23
N THR A 1038 33.14 -20.03 4.63
CA THR A 1038 34.56 -19.69 4.49
C THR A 1038 34.94 -19.45 3.03
N ASN A 1039 34.63 -20.40 2.14
CA ASN A 1039 34.99 -20.30 0.72
C ASN A 1039 34.26 -19.17 -0.02
N ILE A 1040 32.99 -18.87 0.30
CA ILE A 1040 32.29 -17.74 -0.32
C ILE A 1040 32.73 -16.39 0.29
N SER A 1041 33.21 -16.34 1.53
CA SER A 1041 33.66 -15.10 2.18
C SER A 1041 34.89 -14.46 1.52
N GLU A 1042 35.72 -15.24 0.82
CA GLU A 1042 36.82 -14.68 0.03
C GLU A 1042 36.36 -13.74 -1.12
N ASN A 1043 35.03 -13.58 -1.33
CA ASN A 1043 34.44 -12.58 -2.24
C ASN A 1043 33.84 -11.33 -1.56
N LEU A 1044 34.01 -11.16 -0.25
CA LEU A 1044 33.47 -10.02 0.49
C LEU A 1044 33.90 -8.68 -0.14
N LEU A 1045 32.92 -7.89 -0.58
CA LEU A 1045 33.06 -6.53 -1.09
C LEU A 1045 33.98 -6.36 -2.32
N ILE A 1046 34.33 -7.44 -3.04
CA ILE A 1046 35.37 -7.43 -4.09
C ILE A 1046 35.05 -6.60 -5.36
N THR A 1047 33.88 -5.99 -5.47
CA THR A 1047 33.59 -4.97 -6.51
C THR A 1047 33.09 -3.64 -5.93
N ALA A 1048 33.10 -3.46 -4.61
CA ALA A 1048 32.86 -2.19 -3.97
C ALA A 1048 34.03 -1.21 -4.19
N VAL A 1049 33.70 0.09 -4.26
CA VAL A 1049 34.66 1.19 -4.37
C VAL A 1049 34.97 1.72 -2.97
N ASN A 1050 36.25 1.77 -2.61
CA ASN A 1050 36.70 2.47 -1.41
C ASN A 1050 36.74 3.98 -1.70
N ASP A 1051 36.19 4.80 -0.81
CA ASP A 1051 36.22 6.25 -0.92
C ASP A 1051 37.63 6.81 -0.69
N GLU A 1052 38.47 6.07 0.03
CA GLU A 1052 39.90 6.34 0.19
C GLU A 1052 40.68 5.64 -0.93
N GLY A 1053 41.55 6.38 -1.61
CA GLY A 1053 42.11 5.99 -2.91
C GLY A 1053 41.13 6.19 -4.07
N GLY A 1054 39.91 5.65 -3.94
CA GLY A 1054 38.91 5.62 -5.03
C GLY A 1054 38.90 4.31 -5.81
N ASP A 1055 39.67 3.33 -5.38
CA ASP A 1055 39.89 2.06 -6.07
C ASP A 1055 38.83 1.00 -5.74
N VAL A 1056 38.69 0.02 -6.63
CA VAL A 1056 37.85 -1.16 -6.45
C VAL A 1056 38.65 -2.28 -5.79
N ASN A 1057 38.08 -2.93 -4.77
CA ASN A 1057 38.72 -4.03 -4.02
C ASN A 1057 40.06 -3.66 -3.36
N VAL A 1058 40.17 -2.45 -2.79
CA VAL A 1058 41.34 -2.00 -2.04
C VAL A 1058 40.93 -1.52 -0.65
N ALA A 1059 41.64 -1.99 0.38
CA ALA A 1059 41.52 -1.51 1.76
C ALA A 1059 42.91 -1.39 2.42
N PHE A 1060 42.97 -0.68 3.55
CA PHE A 1060 44.21 -0.32 4.24
C PHE A 1060 44.22 -0.90 5.66
N ASP A 1061 45.26 -1.68 5.97
CA ASP A 1061 45.55 -2.22 7.29
C ASP A 1061 46.58 -1.34 7.99
N HIS A 1062 46.12 -0.22 8.55
CA HIS A 1062 46.96 0.80 9.23
C HIS A 1062 47.75 0.26 10.43
N ASP A 1063 47.41 -0.92 10.94
CA ASP A 1063 48.11 -1.62 12.02
C ASP A 1063 48.89 -2.85 11.49
N ALA A 1064 49.26 -2.86 10.20
CA ALA A 1064 50.00 -3.95 9.57
C ALA A 1064 51.38 -4.18 10.24
N PRO A 1065 51.71 -5.42 10.64
CA PRO A 1065 53.04 -5.76 11.15
C PRO A 1065 54.17 -5.48 10.16
N SER A 1066 55.33 -5.05 10.65
CA SER A 1066 56.51 -4.76 9.84
C SER A 1066 56.89 -5.92 8.92
N GLY A 1067 56.83 -5.70 7.61
CA GLY A 1067 57.05 -6.71 6.57
C GLY A 1067 55.79 -7.15 5.82
N ILE A 1068 54.60 -6.75 6.28
CA ILE A 1068 53.32 -6.88 5.56
C ILE A 1068 52.96 -5.53 4.92
N THR A 1069 52.36 -5.53 3.73
CA THR A 1069 51.87 -4.29 3.12
C THR A 1069 50.59 -3.80 3.82
N GLU A 1070 50.56 -2.50 4.11
CA GLU A 1070 49.38 -1.79 4.61
C GLU A 1070 48.18 -2.01 3.69
N THR A 1071 48.34 -1.69 2.39
CA THR A 1071 47.36 -1.95 1.34
C THR A 1071 47.14 -3.46 1.11
N GLY A 1072 45.89 -3.85 0.87
CA GLY A 1072 45.51 -5.18 0.39
C GLY A 1072 44.11 -5.21 -0.22
N THR A 1073 43.66 -6.39 -0.64
CA THR A 1073 42.26 -6.60 -1.04
C THR A 1073 41.32 -6.50 0.16
N ILE A 1074 40.06 -6.11 -0.05
CA ILE A 1074 39.08 -5.95 1.04
C ILE A 1074 38.91 -7.24 1.88
N PRO A 1075 38.66 -8.44 1.30
CA PRO A 1075 38.60 -9.66 2.10
C PRO A 1075 39.95 -10.01 2.71
N GLY A 1076 41.07 -9.69 2.04
CA GLY A 1076 42.42 -9.90 2.55
C GLY A 1076 42.75 -9.05 3.79
N VAL A 1077 42.24 -7.81 3.89
CA VAL A 1077 42.36 -6.98 5.09
C VAL A 1077 41.41 -7.46 6.19
N ALA A 1078 40.14 -7.74 5.87
CA ALA A 1078 39.17 -8.28 6.83
C ALA A 1078 39.65 -9.60 7.47
N LYS A 1079 40.30 -10.47 6.68
CA LYS A 1079 40.94 -11.72 7.13
C LYS A 1079 42.14 -11.49 8.04
N ARG A 1080 42.95 -10.43 7.81
CA ARG A 1080 44.01 -10.02 8.77
C ARG A 1080 43.43 -9.50 10.07
N LEU A 1081 42.35 -8.73 10.04
CA LEU A 1081 41.66 -8.24 11.24
C LEU A 1081 41.08 -9.41 12.06
N LYS A 1082 40.36 -10.36 11.42
CA LYS A 1082 39.91 -11.61 12.05
C LYS A 1082 41.07 -12.36 12.70
N GLY A 1083 42.17 -12.55 11.97
CA GLY A 1083 43.36 -13.26 12.46
C GLY A 1083 44.08 -12.60 13.65
N ARG A 1084 43.80 -11.33 13.95
CA ARG A 1084 44.28 -10.60 15.13
C ARG A 1084 43.21 -10.42 16.22
N ASN A 1085 42.05 -11.07 16.09
CA ASN A 1085 40.85 -10.86 16.91
C ASN A 1085 40.44 -9.38 17.01
N GLN A 1086 40.68 -8.58 15.96
CA GLN A 1086 40.33 -7.16 15.90
C GLN A 1086 38.94 -7.01 15.27
N PRO A 1087 37.87 -6.75 16.03
CA PRO A 1087 36.56 -6.49 15.46
C PRO A 1087 36.53 -5.16 14.72
N TRP A 1088 35.65 -5.05 13.72
CA TRP A 1088 35.63 -3.91 12.81
C TRP A 1088 34.23 -3.41 12.45
N ALA A 1089 34.21 -2.21 11.87
CA ALA A 1089 33.04 -1.50 11.40
C ALA A 1089 33.21 -1.04 9.94
N LEU A 1090 32.09 -0.84 9.24
CA LEU A 1090 32.04 -0.32 7.89
C LEU A 1090 31.24 1.00 7.83
N VAL A 1091 31.72 1.97 7.05
CA VAL A 1091 30.98 3.21 6.77
C VAL A 1091 30.50 3.17 5.31
N VAL A 1092 29.23 3.43 5.06
CA VAL A 1092 28.61 3.24 3.73
C VAL A 1092 27.66 4.38 3.34
N ASP A 1093 27.45 4.52 2.04
CA ASP A 1093 26.69 5.60 1.42
C ASP A 1093 25.15 5.36 1.47
N GLU A 1094 24.39 5.83 0.47
CA GLU A 1094 22.96 5.59 0.31
C GLU A 1094 22.62 4.18 -0.25
N ASN A 1095 21.47 3.64 0.19
CA ASN A 1095 20.84 2.39 -0.22
C ASN A 1095 21.76 1.15 -0.23
N TYR A 1096 22.58 1.02 0.82
CA TYR A 1096 23.52 -0.10 0.96
C TYR A 1096 22.79 -1.45 1.00
N GLY A 1097 23.23 -2.37 0.14
CA GLY A 1097 22.62 -3.70 -0.01
C GLY A 1097 21.40 -3.77 -0.93
N GLU A 1098 21.20 -2.80 -1.82
CA GLU A 1098 20.18 -2.87 -2.89
C GLU A 1098 20.30 -4.20 -3.68
N GLY A 1099 19.19 -4.85 -4.05
CA GLY A 1099 19.19 -5.98 -4.98
C GLY A 1099 18.70 -7.32 -4.41
N SER A 1100 19.50 -8.38 -4.59
CA SER A 1100 19.12 -9.78 -4.40
C SER A 1100 19.10 -10.18 -2.91
N ALA A 1101 18.15 -11.02 -2.48
CA ALA A 1101 17.91 -11.40 -1.08
C ALA A 1101 19.00 -12.27 -0.40
N ARG A 1102 20.27 -12.13 -0.79
CA ARG A 1102 21.39 -12.96 -0.34
C ARG A 1102 21.82 -12.60 1.08
N GLU A 1103 21.46 -13.46 2.03
CA GLU A 1103 21.97 -13.42 3.41
C GLU A 1103 23.50 -13.53 3.49
N HIS A 1104 24.16 -14.12 2.49
CA HIS A 1104 25.63 -14.12 2.35
C HIS A 1104 26.24 -12.71 2.46
N ALA A 1105 25.57 -11.67 1.97
CA ALA A 1105 26.03 -10.29 2.11
C ALA A 1105 26.09 -9.79 3.57
N ALA A 1106 25.41 -10.46 4.51
CA ALA A 1106 25.49 -10.20 5.95
C ALA A 1106 26.37 -11.23 6.69
N LEU A 1107 26.32 -12.50 6.27
CA LEU A 1107 27.16 -13.57 6.81
C LEU A 1107 28.66 -13.31 6.60
N GLN A 1108 29.07 -12.82 5.44
CA GLN A 1108 30.50 -12.63 5.11
C GLN A 1108 31.16 -11.49 5.92
N PRO A 1109 30.57 -10.29 6.08
CA PRO A 1109 31.07 -9.31 7.04
C PRO A 1109 31.18 -9.90 8.44
N ARG A 1110 30.12 -10.58 8.92
CA ARG A 1110 30.08 -11.18 10.26
C ARG A 1110 31.17 -12.22 10.47
N PHE A 1111 31.37 -13.10 9.49
CA PHE A 1111 32.39 -14.14 9.49
C PHE A 1111 33.81 -13.59 9.66
N TYR A 1112 34.12 -12.41 9.13
CA TYR A 1112 35.41 -11.73 9.35
C TYR A 1112 35.44 -10.79 10.56
N GLY A 1113 34.41 -10.74 11.39
CA GLY A 1113 34.39 -9.91 12.62
C GLY A 1113 33.84 -8.49 12.45
N CYS A 1114 33.02 -8.24 11.42
CA CYS A 1114 32.20 -7.04 11.37
C CYS A 1114 31.11 -7.10 12.44
N ASN A 1115 31.03 -6.07 13.28
CA ASN A 1115 29.99 -5.94 14.31
C ASN A 1115 29.06 -4.73 14.09
N LEU A 1116 29.43 -3.78 13.22
CA LEU A 1116 28.72 -2.52 12.99
C LEU A 1116 28.82 -2.07 11.52
N ILE A 1117 27.71 -1.66 10.93
CA ILE A 1117 27.69 -0.92 9.65
C ILE A 1117 26.93 0.39 9.85
N VAL A 1118 27.53 1.51 9.46
CA VAL A 1118 26.94 2.85 9.58
C VAL A 1118 26.67 3.42 8.19
N ALA A 1119 25.39 3.58 7.85
CA ALA A 1119 24.93 3.95 6.51
C ALA A 1119 24.25 5.31 6.46
N ARG A 1120 24.16 5.92 5.27
CA ARG A 1120 23.16 6.98 5.02
C ARG A 1120 21.76 6.38 4.82
N SER A 1121 21.68 5.20 4.21
CA SER A 1121 20.46 4.37 4.18
C SER A 1121 20.79 2.92 3.77
N PHE A 1122 19.92 1.98 4.15
CA PHE A 1122 19.99 0.55 3.82
C PHE A 1122 18.81 0.13 2.94
N ALA A 1123 18.96 -0.97 2.19
CA ALA A 1123 17.85 -1.66 1.56
C ALA A 1123 17.21 -2.70 2.50
N ARG A 1124 15.86 -2.76 2.55
CA ARG A 1124 15.04 -3.55 3.50
C ARG A 1124 15.60 -4.94 3.82
N ILE A 1125 15.76 -5.79 2.80
CA ILE A 1125 16.13 -7.20 3.01
C ILE A 1125 17.55 -7.33 3.54
N HIS A 1126 18.47 -6.46 3.10
CA HIS A 1126 19.84 -6.48 3.60
C HIS A 1126 19.94 -5.98 5.05
N GLU A 1127 19.16 -4.97 5.43
CA GLU A 1127 19.01 -4.50 6.81
C GLU A 1127 18.55 -5.64 7.74
N THR A 1128 17.50 -6.39 7.36
CA THR A 1128 17.03 -7.56 8.11
C THR A 1128 18.11 -8.64 8.21
N ASN A 1129 18.77 -8.98 7.10
CA ASN A 1129 19.86 -9.96 7.08
C ASN A 1129 21.02 -9.55 8.01
N LEU A 1130 21.40 -8.27 8.08
CA LEU A 1130 22.43 -7.79 9.01
C LEU A 1130 22.03 -8.02 10.48
N LYS A 1131 20.79 -7.64 10.84
CA LYS A 1131 20.24 -7.87 12.19
C LYS A 1131 20.24 -9.35 12.56
N LYS A 1132 19.77 -10.23 11.65
CA LYS A 1132 19.73 -11.70 11.86
C LYS A 1132 21.11 -12.29 12.14
N GLN A 1133 22.17 -11.79 11.49
CA GLN A 1133 23.54 -12.27 11.70
C GLN A 1133 24.27 -11.56 12.86
N GLY A 1134 23.59 -10.70 13.63
CA GLY A 1134 24.18 -9.99 14.77
C GLY A 1134 25.17 -8.89 14.38
N VAL A 1135 25.09 -8.37 13.14
CA VAL A 1135 25.77 -7.13 12.74
C VAL A 1135 24.81 -5.98 13.00
N LEU A 1136 25.22 -4.93 13.70
CA LEU A 1136 24.37 -3.78 14.01
C LEU A 1136 24.30 -2.81 12.81
N PRO A 1137 23.14 -2.61 12.15
CA PRO A 1137 22.96 -1.49 11.22
C PRO A 1137 22.61 -0.20 11.99
N LEU A 1138 23.32 0.89 11.72
CA LEU A 1138 22.98 2.24 12.20
C LEU A 1138 22.89 3.23 11.04
N TRP A 1139 22.04 4.26 11.22
CA TRP A 1139 21.87 5.36 10.27
C TRP A 1139 22.56 6.63 10.78
N PHE A 1140 23.19 7.36 9.87
CA PHE A 1140 23.63 8.73 10.15
C PHE A 1140 22.42 9.66 10.35
N ALA A 1141 22.27 10.21 11.56
CA ALA A 1141 21.24 11.20 11.87
C ALA A 1141 21.46 12.52 11.11
N ASP A 1142 22.72 12.93 10.95
CA ASP A 1142 23.15 13.91 9.96
C ASP A 1142 23.96 13.17 8.90
N LYS A 1143 23.43 13.05 7.68
CA LYS A 1143 24.08 12.31 6.58
C LYS A 1143 25.42 12.91 6.16
N THR A 1144 25.74 14.15 6.53
CA THR A 1144 27.06 14.74 6.28
C THR A 1144 28.17 14.09 7.14
N ASP A 1145 27.82 13.40 8.23
CA ASP A 1145 28.81 12.72 9.09
C ASP A 1145 29.54 11.57 8.39
N TYR A 1146 28.99 11.02 7.30
CA TYR A 1146 29.65 10.01 6.46
C TYR A 1146 31.08 10.38 6.07
N SER A 1147 31.35 11.63 5.68
CA SER A 1147 32.70 12.04 5.21
C SER A 1147 33.69 12.28 6.35
N ARG A 1148 33.24 12.20 7.61
CA ARG A 1148 34.02 12.48 8.82
C ARG A 1148 34.69 11.24 9.42
N ILE A 1149 34.41 10.04 8.92
CA ILE A 1149 34.94 8.78 9.44
C ILE A 1149 35.65 8.05 8.30
N GLY A 1150 36.94 7.77 8.44
CA GLY A 1150 37.78 7.09 7.43
C GLY A 1150 38.27 5.71 7.88
N SER A 1151 38.97 4.99 7.01
CA SER A 1151 39.67 3.76 7.36
C SER A 1151 40.69 3.99 8.48
N GLY A 1152 40.92 2.96 9.30
CA GLY A 1152 41.89 3.04 10.39
C GLY A 1152 41.38 3.71 11.68
N ASP A 1153 40.36 4.56 11.60
CA ASP A 1153 39.66 5.16 12.75
C ASP A 1153 39.10 4.08 13.69
N MET A 1154 38.84 4.45 14.95
CA MET A 1154 38.21 3.60 15.95
C MET A 1154 36.82 4.12 16.32
N ILE A 1155 35.82 3.23 16.34
CA ILE A 1155 34.43 3.50 16.74
C ILE A 1155 34.10 2.72 18.02
N GLU A 1156 33.55 3.40 19.01
CA GLU A 1156 32.90 2.78 20.19
C GLU A 1156 31.42 3.17 20.22
N THR A 1157 30.53 2.24 20.59
CA THR A 1157 29.13 2.60 20.87
C THR A 1157 28.99 3.19 22.28
N VAL A 1158 28.00 4.07 22.45
CA VAL A 1158 27.59 4.61 23.75
C VAL A 1158 26.07 4.75 23.76
N GLY A 1159 25.39 3.95 24.58
CA GLY A 1159 23.94 3.90 24.70
C GLY A 1159 23.28 2.67 24.07
N LEU A 1160 24.05 1.76 23.45
CA LEU A 1160 23.53 0.49 22.94
C LEU A 1160 23.04 -0.42 24.07
N ALA A 1161 23.71 -0.38 25.23
CA ALA A 1161 23.32 -1.18 26.38
C ALA A 1161 21.88 -0.90 26.83
N ASN A 1162 21.44 0.36 26.76
CA ASN A 1162 20.07 0.74 27.10
C ASN A 1162 19.04 0.16 26.12
N LEU A 1163 19.36 0.13 24.81
CA LEU A 1163 18.48 -0.45 23.79
C LEU A 1163 18.27 -1.95 24.05
N LEU A 1164 19.38 -2.67 24.28
CA LEU A 1164 19.38 -4.11 24.54
C LEU A 1164 18.77 -4.48 25.90
N GLN A 1165 18.61 -3.52 26.81
CA GLN A 1165 17.87 -3.65 28.08
C GLN A 1165 16.37 -3.33 27.96
N GLY A 1166 15.85 -3.10 26.74
CA GLY A 1166 14.42 -2.88 26.49
C GLY A 1166 13.97 -1.41 26.56
N HIS A 1167 14.89 -0.46 26.35
CA HIS A 1167 14.53 0.95 26.15
C HIS A 1167 14.54 1.29 24.64
N PRO A 1168 13.41 1.18 23.91
CA PRO A 1168 13.38 1.34 22.45
C PRO A 1168 13.81 2.73 21.97
N ASP A 1169 13.57 3.77 22.76
CA ASP A 1169 13.97 5.16 22.46
C ASP A 1169 15.45 5.46 22.77
N ALA A 1170 16.27 4.45 23.07
CA ALA A 1170 17.66 4.63 23.45
C ALA A 1170 18.52 5.24 22.32
N ILE A 1171 19.00 6.46 22.54
CA ILE A 1171 19.89 7.15 21.59
C ILE A 1171 21.30 6.58 21.66
N ILE A 1172 21.60 5.67 20.73
CA ILE A 1172 22.98 5.21 20.46
C ILE A 1172 23.79 6.38 19.90
N LYS A 1173 25.00 6.57 20.44
CA LYS A 1173 26.01 7.48 19.92
C LYS A 1173 27.27 6.70 19.55
N LEU A 1174 28.03 7.23 18.60
CA LEU A 1174 29.34 6.73 18.22
C LEU A 1174 30.42 7.67 18.75
N ARG A 1175 31.37 7.14 19.53
CA ARG A 1175 32.59 7.86 19.90
C ARG A 1175 33.66 7.50 18.87
N ILE A 1176 34.17 8.49 18.16
CA ILE A 1176 35.19 8.32 17.12
C ILE A 1176 36.55 8.75 17.67
N LYS A 1177 37.51 7.83 17.73
CA LYS A 1177 38.93 8.14 17.95
C LYS A 1177 39.64 8.04 16.60
N TRP A 1178 40.06 9.20 16.10
CA TRP A 1178 40.58 9.41 14.77
C TRP A 1178 42.02 8.88 14.68
N LEU A 1179 42.35 8.08 13.66
CA LEU A 1179 43.71 7.59 13.43
C LEU A 1179 44.63 8.74 13.03
N HIS A 1180 44.20 9.51 12.03
CA HIS A 1180 44.88 10.72 11.59
C HIS A 1180 44.06 11.93 12.02
N ALA A 1181 44.46 12.52 13.16
CA ALA A 1181 43.95 13.81 13.60
C ALA A 1181 44.32 14.87 12.55
N GLY A 1182 43.41 15.12 11.59
CA GLY A 1182 43.65 15.78 10.28
C GLY A 1182 44.06 17.27 10.27
N SER A 1183 44.76 17.74 11.29
CA SER A 1183 45.63 18.91 11.31
C SER A 1183 46.34 18.96 12.67
N ALA A 1184 47.42 19.74 12.80
CA ALA A 1184 48.03 20.03 14.10
C ALA A 1184 47.01 20.56 15.13
N LEU A 1185 45.94 21.23 14.67
CA LEU A 1185 44.84 21.72 15.48
C LEU A 1185 44.02 20.60 16.15
N ASN A 1186 43.91 19.43 15.50
CA ASN A 1186 43.15 18.28 16.02
C ASN A 1186 43.97 17.49 17.04
N HIS A 1187 45.30 17.38 16.87
CA HIS A 1187 46.16 16.79 17.90
C HIS A 1187 46.11 17.62 19.20
N ILE A 1188 46.18 18.96 19.10
CA ILE A 1188 46.01 19.87 20.25
C ILE A 1188 44.63 19.70 20.92
N ARG A 1189 43.55 19.47 20.15
CA ARG A 1189 42.23 19.16 20.72
C ARG A 1189 42.22 17.84 21.50
N SER A 1190 42.90 16.80 21.01
CA SER A 1190 42.93 15.48 21.66
C SER A 1190 43.62 15.44 23.03
N GLN A 1191 44.39 16.47 23.41
CA GLN A 1191 44.95 16.63 24.76
C GLN A 1191 44.09 17.51 25.70
N MET A 1192 42.92 17.98 25.25
CA MET A 1192 41.98 18.79 26.03
C MET A 1192 40.56 18.21 26.00
N LYS A 1193 40.46 16.97 26.52
CA LYS A 1193 39.25 16.17 26.82
C LYS A 1193 38.19 16.08 25.70
#